data_AF-A0A5M3ZCU7-F1
#
_entry.id   AF-A0A5M3ZCU7-F1
#
_cell.length_a   1.000
_cell.length_b   1.000
_cell.length_c   1.000
_cell.angle_alpha   90.00
_cell.angle_beta   90.00
_cell.angle_gamma   90.00
#
_symmetry.space_group_name_H-M   'P 1'
#
loop_
_entity.id
_entity.type
_entity.pdbx_description
1 polymer ?
#
loop_
_entity_poly.entity_id
_entity_poly.type
_entity_poly.pdbx_seq_one_letter_code
_entity_poly.pdbx_strand_id
1 'polypeptide(L)'
;MAHTKEDTVLKEVGDIEDSMETYAKILATNKPNPLGPGYIKLYLLSAVVFLCSTMNGFDSSLMGSINALPNYISYFDLPENGNASTGIVFAIFQVGQMCGALFIWMTDWYGRTWHIFFGCLGVCIGTIITSLATSLPIFIAGRFLLSFFATCGHTAAPLYLVEIAPPIYRGTIAGMYNTFYNVGSVFSTSAVYACHKYLSHHGDLDWRLPLWLQMVCPGLVCLVIKFYPESPRWLVSNDRHDEAQAIIATYHTNGDAEHPLVALQMREMLATVDREYQASWKDFFDLRVLVESRSSRYRLMLNIAFSWFGQFSGNNIVSYYLPIMLNGIGITDTNLKLILNIVYAVIGWVASIFSSRLHDVVGRRKMLMGTTAGMTVCLAIVAACAAGYTEYGNQTASTVTIVFIFKFGAIFACGFTPMQPIYPAEVVSNRMRAKAMGTFKLTAGAAGFLNTFVSPIALSNIGYWFYVFFVFWDTFELAFMYLFFVETKGSTLEELDVFFEAKNPRKASVEAVKARKRIIQEQRGSDSRRVRDAETRDTTQSEQVMLRMHTPQGFPGLVPIDNGPDGTRRAGVRRQWAVLQVLFPHATLDDLVDKDRAELIRLLSKSSSTDTDLPTERFGVALSVSDCPENAHDALEESDEADDSEDRHWDESAKDPATLATSDDINAIGLAGDRRRRSYLGICSVGAVLKTLFRLCPSAKACIIKDFKLWAPVQPDDTRPTLLPQGPVITPSSDSLRELRYITFYFDNVQAITPFLHEESFRVKFTTRDQQGSSWLGLCNMVLTVGSIASGSDTAHIHYYNRARSYLNLDSLGSGNLETLQALCLLGGYYLHYRNSPNMAYSILGAAQRLAIALGLHREPPVRNEQPDPEARGSYVLRLETRRRTWWSLYCLDTWATSLRPINRISVHEAQALDYDLQRWYDGLHPVLQHTIDAPPRMTVAREFLRNRYYNARLILSRCFLLYMTYEDTTRLHPHPAEQQMASLCRSIAGETIDAIALYWVPNRTQVWNAAWYLFQACMVPLLSIAMANMSDPAAVDPADVSAWYASLHKALEAFSEMRPWMRTSDRAPNIVAVLLRAMSQGPDGSIHTPSVTDGALNLFGMSDEFLIEMDWSELPNDENIFQSPFPLT
;
A
#
# COMPACT_ATOMS: atom_id res chain seq x y z
N MET A 1 20.26 -3.23 18.01
CA MET A 1 19.68 -3.12 16.65
C MET A 1 20.67 -2.64 15.58
N ALA A 2 21.25 -1.43 15.62
CA ALA A 2 22.17 -0.99 14.54
C ALA A 2 23.37 -1.94 14.33
N HIS A 3 24.25 -2.10 15.34
CA HIS A 3 25.38 -3.04 15.27
C HIS A 3 24.94 -4.50 15.07
N THR A 4 23.80 -4.90 15.64
CA THR A 4 23.25 -6.26 15.46
C THR A 4 22.94 -6.57 14.00
N LYS A 5 22.47 -5.59 13.22
CA LYS A 5 22.33 -5.73 11.76
C LYS A 5 23.68 -5.68 11.05
N GLU A 6 24.62 -4.83 11.48
CA GLU A 6 25.96 -4.77 10.87
C GLU A 6 26.72 -6.11 11.01
N ASP A 7 26.66 -6.78 12.16
CA ASP A 7 27.32 -8.08 12.37
C ASP A 7 26.70 -9.22 11.53
N THR A 8 25.37 -9.24 11.35
CA THR A 8 24.72 -10.21 10.45
C THR A 8 25.03 -9.92 8.99
N VAL A 9 24.97 -8.65 8.58
CA VAL A 9 25.33 -8.23 7.21
C VAL A 9 26.80 -8.52 6.90
N LEU A 10 27.71 -8.40 7.88
CA LEU A 10 29.12 -8.76 7.71
C LEU A 10 29.32 -10.28 7.52
N LYS A 11 28.47 -11.12 8.11
CA LYS A 11 28.44 -12.57 7.82
C LYS A 11 27.90 -12.86 6.42
N GLU A 12 26.74 -12.30 6.06
CA GLU A 12 26.12 -12.50 4.74
C GLU A 12 27.03 -12.02 3.61
N VAL A 13 27.67 -10.86 3.77
CA VAL A 13 28.67 -10.34 2.83
C VAL A 13 29.90 -11.25 2.76
N GLY A 14 30.32 -11.86 3.87
CA GLY A 14 31.40 -12.85 3.90
C GLY A 14 31.07 -14.12 3.08
N ASP A 15 29.89 -14.71 3.31
CA ASP A 15 29.40 -15.86 2.53
C ASP A 15 29.23 -15.51 1.03
N ILE A 16 28.84 -14.26 0.72
CA ILE A 16 28.75 -13.74 -0.66
C ILE A 16 30.14 -13.56 -1.29
N GLU A 17 31.14 -13.02 -0.59
CA GLU A 17 32.50 -12.91 -1.12
C GLU A 17 33.12 -14.28 -1.40
N ASP A 18 32.93 -15.27 -0.51
CA ASP A 18 33.40 -16.64 -0.72
C ASP A 18 32.65 -17.33 -1.89
N SER A 19 31.37 -16.98 -2.10
CA SER A 19 30.60 -17.40 -3.29
C SER A 19 31.14 -16.78 -4.60
N MET A 20 31.51 -15.49 -4.61
CA MET A 20 32.11 -14.83 -5.78
C MET A 20 33.50 -15.38 -6.08
N GLU A 21 34.33 -15.59 -5.06
CA GLU A 21 35.63 -16.24 -5.23
C GLU A 21 35.44 -17.65 -5.79
N THR A 22 34.47 -18.43 -5.29
CA THR A 22 34.14 -19.76 -5.80
C THR A 22 33.66 -19.73 -7.26
N TYR A 23 32.78 -18.80 -7.62
CA TYR A 23 32.31 -18.58 -9.00
C TYR A 23 33.48 -18.22 -9.94
N ALA A 24 34.38 -17.34 -9.50
CA ALA A 24 35.57 -16.95 -10.25
C ALA A 24 36.59 -18.08 -10.39
N LYS A 25 36.84 -18.87 -9.32
CA LYS A 25 37.69 -20.06 -9.33
C LYS A 25 37.15 -21.13 -10.30
N ILE A 26 35.84 -21.39 -10.26
CA ILE A 26 35.16 -22.30 -11.20
C ILE A 26 35.32 -21.82 -12.64
N LEU A 27 35.08 -20.53 -12.94
CA LEU A 27 35.25 -19.99 -14.29
C LEU A 27 36.70 -19.88 -14.78
N ALA A 28 37.68 -19.82 -13.87
CA ALA A 28 39.10 -19.91 -14.20
C ALA A 28 39.52 -21.35 -14.55
N THR A 29 38.88 -22.35 -13.93
CA THR A 29 39.21 -23.77 -14.12
C THR A 29 38.43 -24.39 -15.29
N ASN A 30 37.12 -24.19 -15.31
CA ASN A 30 36.16 -24.77 -16.26
C ASN A 30 35.25 -23.67 -16.82
N LYS A 31 35.68 -23.05 -17.92
CA LYS A 31 34.92 -21.99 -18.60
C LYS A 31 34.02 -22.59 -19.70
N PRO A 32 32.68 -22.44 -19.63
CA PRO A 32 31.79 -22.86 -20.70
C PRO A 32 32.12 -22.15 -22.02
N ASN A 33 32.16 -22.89 -23.13
CA ASN A 33 32.39 -22.31 -24.45
C ASN A 33 31.18 -21.48 -24.89
N PRO A 34 31.32 -20.15 -25.14
CA PRO A 34 30.22 -19.28 -25.55
C PRO A 34 29.74 -19.52 -26.99
N LEU A 35 30.45 -20.35 -27.78
CA LEU A 35 30.00 -20.84 -29.09
C LEU A 35 29.45 -22.28 -29.01
N GLY A 36 29.24 -22.81 -27.81
CA GLY A 36 28.63 -24.12 -27.61
C GLY A 36 27.12 -24.16 -27.92
N PRO A 37 26.55 -25.37 -28.09
CA PRO A 37 25.16 -25.54 -28.52
C PRO A 37 24.11 -24.99 -27.53
N GLY A 38 24.43 -24.89 -26.24
CA GLY A 38 23.57 -24.25 -25.24
C GLY A 38 23.52 -22.73 -25.40
N TYR A 39 24.69 -22.10 -25.55
CA TYR A 39 24.79 -20.66 -25.82
C TYR A 39 24.17 -20.26 -27.16
N ILE A 40 24.31 -21.08 -28.21
CA ILE A 40 23.65 -20.83 -29.50
C ILE A 40 22.12 -20.87 -29.35
N LYS A 41 21.56 -21.85 -28.61
CA LYS A 41 20.12 -21.87 -28.28
C LYS A 41 19.70 -20.63 -27.48
N LEU A 42 20.51 -20.19 -26.51
CA LEU A 42 20.26 -18.99 -25.71
C LEU A 42 20.24 -17.72 -26.58
N TYR A 43 21.15 -17.59 -27.54
CA TYR A 43 21.21 -16.43 -28.44
C TYR A 43 20.05 -16.40 -29.44
N LEU A 44 19.62 -17.56 -29.96
CA LEU A 44 18.43 -17.66 -30.82
C LEU A 44 17.16 -17.28 -30.04
N LEU A 45 16.99 -17.82 -28.83
CA LEU A 45 15.92 -17.46 -27.89
C LEU A 45 15.93 -15.96 -27.59
N SER A 46 17.11 -15.39 -27.29
CA SER A 46 17.26 -13.96 -27.03
C SER A 46 16.85 -13.11 -28.24
N ALA A 47 17.26 -13.50 -29.45
CA ALA A 47 16.92 -12.80 -30.68
C ALA A 47 15.40 -12.79 -30.96
N VAL A 48 14.68 -13.88 -30.64
CA VAL A 48 13.20 -13.88 -30.71
C VAL A 48 12.61 -12.91 -29.70
N VAL A 49 13.10 -12.90 -28.45
CA VAL A 49 12.58 -11.98 -27.42
C VAL A 49 12.91 -10.51 -27.74
N PHE A 50 14.00 -10.21 -28.44
CA PHE A 50 14.31 -8.86 -28.95
C PHE A 50 13.26 -8.34 -29.96
N LEU A 51 12.49 -9.22 -30.61
CA LEU A 51 11.36 -8.81 -31.45
C LEU A 51 10.23 -8.15 -30.64
N CYS A 52 10.13 -8.37 -29.32
CA CYS A 52 9.18 -7.66 -28.47
C CYS A 52 9.52 -6.16 -28.32
N SER A 53 10.81 -5.80 -28.24
CA SER A 53 11.23 -4.39 -28.30
C SER A 53 11.04 -3.81 -29.69
N THR A 54 11.33 -4.61 -30.73
CA THR A 54 11.08 -4.27 -32.14
C THR A 54 9.60 -3.90 -32.38
N MET A 55 8.66 -4.67 -31.81
CA MET A 55 7.21 -4.38 -31.85
C MET A 55 6.87 -2.98 -31.30
N ASN A 56 7.46 -2.58 -30.17
CA ASN A 56 7.18 -1.31 -29.51
C ASN A 56 7.79 -0.11 -30.27
N GLY A 57 9.00 -0.28 -30.81
CA GLY A 57 9.65 0.72 -31.67
C GLY A 57 8.95 0.90 -33.02
N PHE A 58 8.35 -0.18 -33.55
CA PHE A 58 7.57 -0.14 -34.77
C PHE A 58 6.35 0.77 -34.61
N ASP A 59 5.49 0.52 -33.62
CA ASP A 59 4.27 1.32 -33.38
C ASP A 59 4.59 2.80 -33.13
N SER A 60 5.57 3.05 -32.24
CA SER A 60 5.98 4.41 -31.85
C SER A 60 6.38 5.28 -33.05
N SER A 61 7.00 4.66 -34.06
CA SER A 61 7.46 5.33 -35.27
C SER A 61 6.41 5.32 -36.39
N LEU A 62 5.45 4.40 -36.32
CA LEU A 62 4.44 4.19 -37.34
C LEU A 62 3.46 5.37 -37.39
N MET A 63 2.93 5.81 -36.26
CA MET A 63 2.02 6.95 -36.22
C MET A 63 2.69 8.26 -36.63
N GLY A 64 3.95 8.47 -36.23
CA GLY A 64 4.73 9.64 -36.66
C GLY A 64 4.98 9.67 -38.17
N SER A 65 5.07 8.49 -38.81
CA SER A 65 5.28 8.36 -40.25
C SER A 65 3.96 8.39 -41.04
N ILE A 66 2.89 7.76 -40.53
CA ILE A 66 1.56 7.74 -41.18
C ILE A 66 0.91 9.12 -41.15
N ASN A 67 1.04 9.89 -40.06
CA ASN A 67 0.47 11.24 -39.98
C ASN A 67 1.20 12.27 -40.87
N ALA A 68 2.26 11.88 -41.57
CA ALA A 68 2.88 12.67 -42.64
C ALA A 68 2.30 12.36 -44.04
N LEU A 69 1.39 11.38 -44.17
CA LEU A 69 0.75 10.99 -45.43
C LEU A 69 -0.56 11.76 -45.66
N PRO A 70 -0.74 12.47 -46.79
CA PRO A 70 -1.99 13.20 -47.06
C PRO A 70 -3.20 12.26 -47.16
N ASN A 71 -3.01 11.07 -47.75
CA ASN A 71 -4.05 10.05 -47.94
C ASN A 71 -4.71 9.62 -46.60
N TYR A 72 -3.96 9.59 -45.49
CA TYR A 72 -4.49 9.26 -44.17
C TYR A 72 -5.30 10.43 -43.58
N ILE A 73 -4.82 11.66 -43.75
CA ILE A 73 -5.49 12.89 -43.28
C ILE A 73 -6.86 13.04 -43.95
N SER A 74 -6.92 12.82 -45.27
CA SER A 74 -8.17 12.85 -46.05
C SER A 74 -9.12 11.67 -45.79
N TYR A 75 -8.64 10.54 -45.28
CA TYR A 75 -9.51 9.38 -44.98
C TYR A 75 -10.33 9.59 -43.69
N PHE A 76 -9.77 10.33 -42.72
CA PHE A 76 -10.37 10.54 -41.39
C PHE A 76 -10.87 11.98 -41.16
N ASP A 77 -10.97 12.81 -42.23
CA ASP A 77 -11.33 14.24 -42.17
C ASP A 77 -10.57 15.02 -41.08
N LEU A 78 -9.27 14.73 -40.95
CA LEU A 78 -8.42 15.34 -39.92
C LEU A 78 -8.01 16.77 -40.33
N PRO A 79 -8.16 17.77 -39.45
CA PRO A 79 -7.80 19.15 -39.76
C PRO A 79 -6.27 19.32 -39.86
N GLU A 80 -5.81 20.04 -40.89
CA GLU A 80 -4.38 20.29 -41.14
C GLU A 80 -3.69 20.99 -39.95
N ASN A 81 -4.41 21.87 -39.25
CA ASN A 81 -3.99 22.45 -37.99
C ASN A 81 -4.46 21.55 -36.84
N GLY A 82 -3.51 20.90 -36.15
CA GLY A 82 -3.76 19.78 -35.24
C GLY A 82 -4.67 20.11 -34.04
N ASN A 83 -5.94 19.71 -34.13
CA ASN A 83 -6.89 19.73 -33.03
C ASN A 83 -6.60 18.62 -31.99
N ALA A 84 -7.26 18.71 -30.82
CA ALA A 84 -7.19 17.68 -29.77
C ALA A 84 -7.59 16.26 -30.25
N SER A 85 -8.40 16.16 -31.32
CA SER A 85 -8.74 14.91 -32.02
C SER A 85 -7.53 14.23 -32.65
N THR A 86 -6.53 14.97 -33.12
CA THR A 86 -5.26 14.41 -33.63
C THR A 86 -4.34 14.02 -32.45
N GLY A 87 -4.30 14.85 -31.40
CA GLY A 87 -3.51 14.59 -30.20
C GLY A 87 -3.90 13.30 -29.46
N ILE A 88 -5.21 13.00 -29.35
CA ILE A 88 -5.68 11.80 -28.65
C ILE A 88 -5.33 10.49 -29.39
N VAL A 89 -5.17 10.50 -30.72
CA VAL A 89 -4.77 9.31 -31.50
C VAL A 89 -3.33 8.86 -31.19
N PHE A 90 -2.44 9.80 -30.87
CA PHE A 90 -1.12 9.48 -30.32
C PHE A 90 -1.21 9.14 -28.83
N ALA A 91 -1.91 9.97 -28.04
CA ALA A 91 -1.93 9.85 -26.59
C ALA A 91 -2.65 8.58 -26.07
N ILE A 92 -3.61 8.01 -26.81
CA ILE A 92 -4.31 6.78 -26.42
C ILE A 92 -3.36 5.58 -26.27
N PHE A 93 -2.24 5.55 -27.00
CA PHE A 93 -1.21 4.52 -26.80
C PHE A 93 -0.64 4.59 -25.39
N GLN A 94 -0.40 5.79 -24.86
CA GLN A 94 0.11 5.98 -23.50
C GLN A 94 -0.94 5.62 -22.44
N VAL A 95 -2.23 5.88 -22.70
CA VAL A 95 -3.34 5.42 -21.85
C VAL A 95 -3.42 3.88 -21.82
N GLY A 96 -3.29 3.23 -22.97
CA GLY A 96 -3.21 1.76 -23.05
C GLY A 96 -2.03 1.18 -22.28
N GLN A 97 -0.88 1.87 -22.27
CA GLN A 97 0.28 1.49 -21.45
C GLN A 97 -0.01 1.66 -19.95
N MET A 98 -0.66 2.76 -19.54
CA MET A 98 -1.05 2.97 -18.14
C MET A 98 -2.02 1.87 -17.66
N CYS A 99 -3.00 1.48 -18.48
CA CYS A 99 -3.91 0.38 -18.18
C CYS A 99 -3.19 -0.98 -18.14
N GLY A 100 -2.36 -1.30 -19.14
CA GLY A 100 -1.61 -2.56 -19.21
C GLY A 100 -0.61 -2.72 -18.08
N ALA A 101 -0.09 -1.62 -17.53
CA ALA A 101 0.83 -1.65 -16.40
C ALA A 101 0.19 -2.22 -15.11
N LEU A 102 -1.13 -2.11 -14.95
CA LEU A 102 -1.87 -2.68 -13.82
C LEU A 102 -1.97 -4.21 -13.86
N PHE A 103 -1.65 -4.83 -15.01
CA PHE A 103 -1.73 -6.28 -15.25
C PHE A 103 -0.36 -6.97 -15.32
N ILE A 104 0.70 -6.29 -14.84
CA ILE A 104 2.06 -6.84 -14.79
C ILE A 104 2.19 -7.94 -13.73
N TRP A 105 1.45 -7.90 -12.62
CA TRP A 105 1.50 -8.92 -11.55
C TRP A 105 1.26 -10.36 -12.06
N MET A 106 0.50 -10.51 -13.15
CA MET A 106 0.24 -11.81 -13.78
C MET A 106 1.53 -12.50 -14.30
N THR A 107 2.65 -11.79 -14.51
CA THR A 107 3.93 -12.41 -14.90
C THR A 107 4.50 -13.34 -13.83
N ASP A 108 4.19 -13.07 -12.55
CA ASP A 108 4.62 -13.91 -11.43
C ASP A 108 3.61 -15.04 -11.16
N TRP A 109 2.31 -14.80 -11.39
CA TRP A 109 1.29 -15.84 -11.22
C TRP A 109 1.35 -16.96 -12.28
N TYR A 110 1.50 -16.62 -13.57
CA TYR A 110 1.34 -17.59 -14.67
C TYR A 110 2.61 -17.85 -15.50
N GLY A 111 3.76 -17.34 -15.05
CA GLY A 111 5.04 -17.47 -15.75
C GLY A 111 5.25 -16.44 -16.87
N ARG A 112 6.50 -16.27 -17.30
CA ARG A 112 6.91 -15.19 -18.20
C ARG A 112 6.61 -15.53 -19.67
N THR A 113 6.75 -16.79 -20.08
CA THR A 113 6.51 -17.22 -21.47
C THR A 113 5.04 -17.07 -21.87
N TRP A 114 4.12 -17.41 -20.98
CA TRP A 114 2.69 -17.19 -21.17
C TRP A 114 2.34 -15.71 -21.29
N HIS A 115 2.95 -14.83 -20.49
CA HIS A 115 2.67 -13.40 -20.56
C HIS A 115 3.19 -12.74 -21.83
N ILE A 116 4.35 -13.18 -22.33
CA ILE A 116 4.87 -12.79 -23.65
C ILE A 116 3.93 -13.28 -24.76
N PHE A 117 3.43 -14.52 -24.67
CA PHE A 117 2.47 -15.09 -25.63
C PHE A 117 1.16 -14.29 -25.69
N PHE A 118 0.47 -14.09 -24.55
CA PHE A 118 -0.79 -13.35 -24.53
C PHE A 118 -0.62 -11.88 -24.93
N GLY A 119 0.49 -11.23 -24.56
CA GLY A 119 0.84 -9.89 -25.03
C GLY A 119 1.01 -9.82 -26.55
N CYS A 120 1.75 -10.76 -27.15
CA CYS A 120 1.96 -10.77 -28.60
C CYS A 120 0.67 -11.13 -29.38
N LEU A 121 -0.12 -12.08 -28.88
CA LEU A 121 -1.42 -12.45 -29.46
C LEU A 121 -2.39 -11.27 -29.45
N GLY A 122 -2.52 -10.59 -28.31
CA GLY A 122 -3.38 -9.42 -28.17
C GLY A 122 -2.95 -8.22 -29.02
N VAL A 123 -1.63 -8.05 -29.26
CA VAL A 123 -1.12 -7.07 -30.24
C VAL A 123 -1.52 -7.44 -31.66
N CYS A 124 -1.48 -8.72 -32.05
CA CYS A 124 -1.94 -9.14 -33.37
C CYS A 124 -3.44 -8.82 -33.54
N ILE A 125 -4.27 -9.07 -32.53
CA ILE A 125 -5.70 -8.72 -32.52
C ILE A 125 -5.89 -7.19 -32.64
N GLY A 126 -5.18 -6.39 -31.84
CA GLY A 126 -5.21 -4.92 -31.92
C GLY A 126 -4.76 -4.38 -33.28
N THR A 127 -3.77 -5.03 -33.91
CA THR A 127 -3.28 -4.70 -35.26
C THR A 127 -4.35 -4.99 -36.32
N ILE A 128 -5.04 -6.12 -36.24
CA ILE A 128 -6.15 -6.48 -37.14
C ILE A 128 -7.29 -5.45 -37.02
N ILE A 129 -7.70 -5.08 -35.80
CA ILE A 129 -8.74 -4.07 -35.56
C ILE A 129 -8.34 -2.71 -36.13
N THR A 130 -7.09 -2.29 -35.89
CA THR A 130 -6.58 -0.99 -36.37
C THR A 130 -6.45 -0.96 -37.90
N SER A 131 -6.04 -2.07 -38.53
CA SER A 131 -5.87 -2.17 -39.99
C SER A 131 -7.19 -2.28 -40.76
N LEU A 132 -8.27 -2.72 -40.09
CA LEU A 132 -9.63 -2.82 -40.64
C LEU A 132 -10.52 -1.63 -40.26
N ALA A 133 -10.00 -0.64 -39.53
CA ALA A 133 -10.79 0.48 -39.04
C ALA A 133 -11.34 1.36 -40.17
N THR A 134 -12.68 1.49 -40.21
CA THR A 134 -13.42 2.36 -41.14
C THR A 134 -13.82 3.69 -40.53
N SER A 135 -13.54 3.91 -39.23
CA SER A 135 -13.84 5.15 -38.53
C SER A 135 -12.83 5.43 -37.41
N LEU A 136 -12.63 6.72 -37.11
CA LEU A 136 -11.63 7.17 -36.14
C LEU A 136 -11.81 6.55 -34.72
N PRO A 137 -13.04 6.35 -34.18
CA PRO A 137 -13.21 5.69 -32.88
C PRO A 137 -12.76 4.22 -32.88
N ILE A 138 -12.98 3.48 -33.98
CA ILE A 138 -12.52 2.08 -34.10
C ILE A 138 -10.99 2.02 -34.17
N PHE A 139 -10.37 2.97 -34.90
CA PHE A 139 -8.92 3.12 -34.95
C PHE A 139 -8.32 3.41 -33.56
N ILE A 140 -8.91 4.34 -32.81
CA ILE A 140 -8.50 4.66 -31.43
C ILE A 140 -8.65 3.45 -30.50
N ALA A 141 -9.76 2.70 -30.58
CA ALA A 141 -9.98 1.49 -29.78
C ALA A 141 -8.99 0.36 -30.12
N GLY A 142 -8.70 0.16 -31.40
CA GLY A 142 -7.67 -0.79 -31.86
C GLY A 142 -6.28 -0.45 -31.31
N ARG A 143 -5.90 0.83 -31.35
CA ARG A 143 -4.62 1.32 -30.80
C ARG A 143 -4.54 1.23 -29.27
N PHE A 144 -5.65 1.43 -28.55
CA PHE A 144 -5.71 1.20 -27.10
C PHE A 144 -5.43 -0.27 -26.75
N LEU A 145 -6.14 -1.21 -27.40
CA LEU A 145 -5.94 -2.65 -27.20
C LEU A 145 -4.51 -3.09 -27.57
N LEU A 146 -3.99 -2.59 -28.69
CA LEU A 146 -2.62 -2.87 -29.13
C LEU A 146 -1.60 -2.46 -28.06
N SER A 147 -1.69 -1.25 -27.52
CA SER A 147 -0.77 -0.79 -26.47
C SER A 147 -0.92 -1.57 -25.16
N PHE A 148 -2.15 -1.87 -24.75
CA PHE A 148 -2.44 -2.65 -23.54
C PHE A 148 -1.71 -4.00 -23.57
N PHE A 149 -1.87 -4.77 -24.65
CA PHE A 149 -1.22 -6.07 -24.78
C PHE A 149 0.28 -5.97 -25.07
N ALA A 150 0.73 -4.96 -25.82
CA ALA A 150 2.17 -4.69 -26.01
C ALA A 150 2.85 -4.42 -24.66
N THR A 151 2.15 -3.79 -23.73
CA THR A 151 2.67 -3.46 -22.41
C THR A 151 2.90 -4.69 -21.53
N CYS A 152 2.00 -5.66 -21.58
CA CYS A 152 2.21 -6.97 -20.94
C CYS A 152 3.43 -7.68 -21.53
N GLY A 153 3.48 -7.82 -22.85
CA GLY A 153 4.55 -8.54 -23.55
C GLY A 153 5.93 -7.91 -23.37
N HIS A 154 6.06 -6.59 -23.57
CA HIS A 154 7.35 -5.89 -23.53
C HIS A 154 7.94 -5.73 -22.12
N THR A 155 7.17 -6.06 -21.07
CA THR A 155 7.62 -5.98 -19.66
C THR A 155 8.06 -7.35 -19.16
N ALA A 156 7.35 -8.42 -19.54
CA ALA A 156 7.78 -9.80 -19.30
C ALA A 156 9.08 -10.14 -20.06
N ALA A 157 9.24 -9.64 -21.30
CA ALA A 157 10.40 -9.90 -22.15
C ALA A 157 11.79 -9.60 -21.51
N PRO A 158 12.08 -8.40 -20.98
CA PRO A 158 13.37 -8.11 -20.33
C PRO A 158 13.56 -8.87 -19.01
N LEU A 159 12.49 -9.12 -18.24
CA LEU A 159 12.57 -9.94 -17.02
C LEU A 159 12.99 -11.38 -17.36
N TYR A 160 12.34 -12.00 -18.33
CA TYR A 160 12.67 -13.33 -18.83
C TYR A 160 14.12 -13.43 -19.32
N LEU A 161 14.59 -12.44 -20.09
CA LEU A 161 15.99 -12.36 -20.54
C LEU A 161 16.98 -12.26 -19.38
N VAL A 162 16.68 -11.48 -18.34
CA VAL A 162 17.54 -11.32 -17.15
C VAL A 162 17.64 -12.63 -16.35
N GLU A 163 16.54 -13.38 -16.26
CA GLU A 163 16.45 -14.60 -15.46
C GLU A 163 17.02 -15.84 -16.17
N ILE A 164 16.93 -15.92 -17.51
CA ILE A 164 17.50 -17.04 -18.30
C ILE A 164 18.95 -16.81 -18.73
N ALA A 165 19.47 -15.57 -18.68
CA ALA A 165 20.85 -15.28 -19.07
C ALA A 165 21.89 -15.54 -17.95
N PRO A 166 23.04 -16.16 -18.29
CA PRO A 166 24.13 -16.39 -17.35
C PRO A 166 24.69 -15.07 -16.80
N PRO A 167 25.09 -15.00 -15.51
CA PRO A 167 25.46 -13.73 -14.85
C PRO A 167 26.47 -12.87 -15.61
N ILE A 168 27.50 -13.48 -16.21
CA ILE A 168 28.56 -12.81 -17.00
C ILE A 168 27.99 -11.97 -18.16
N TYR A 169 26.92 -12.45 -18.81
CA TYR A 169 26.39 -11.87 -20.05
C TYR A 169 25.02 -11.20 -19.87
N ARG A 170 24.35 -11.41 -18.73
CA ARG A 170 23.04 -10.85 -18.34
C ARG A 170 22.90 -9.36 -18.66
N GLY A 171 23.82 -8.52 -18.18
CA GLY A 171 23.76 -7.06 -18.39
C GLY A 171 23.83 -6.65 -19.85
N THR A 172 24.73 -7.27 -20.63
CA THR A 172 24.82 -7.05 -22.08
C THR A 172 23.55 -7.53 -22.81
N ILE A 173 23.05 -8.74 -22.52
CA ILE A 173 21.88 -9.30 -23.24
C ILE A 173 20.62 -8.48 -22.94
N ALA A 174 20.39 -8.11 -21.68
CA ALA A 174 19.28 -7.24 -21.27
C ALA A 174 19.41 -5.81 -21.83
N GLY A 175 20.64 -5.29 -21.98
CA GLY A 175 20.88 -3.99 -22.60
C GLY A 175 20.68 -3.99 -24.10
N MET A 176 21.04 -5.09 -24.77
CA MET A 176 20.82 -5.25 -26.22
C MET A 176 19.33 -5.33 -26.56
N TYR A 177 18.47 -5.90 -25.70
CA TYR A 177 17.01 -5.96 -25.90
C TYR A 177 16.42 -4.61 -26.32
N ASN A 178 16.71 -3.52 -25.59
CA ASN A 178 16.08 -2.23 -25.88
C ASN A 178 16.74 -1.45 -27.02
N THR A 179 17.87 -1.92 -27.57
CA THR A 179 18.44 -1.33 -28.81
C THR A 179 17.59 -1.70 -30.03
N PHE A 180 16.88 -2.84 -29.98
CA PHE A 180 15.98 -3.30 -31.05
C PHE A 180 14.70 -2.46 -31.20
N TYR A 181 14.38 -1.59 -30.24
CA TYR A 181 13.42 -0.50 -30.44
C TYR A 181 13.76 0.34 -31.69
N ASN A 182 15.05 0.69 -31.86
CA ASN A 182 15.49 1.46 -33.02
C ASN A 182 15.40 0.63 -34.33
N VAL A 183 15.56 -0.69 -34.27
CA VAL A 183 15.33 -1.60 -35.42
C VAL A 183 13.86 -1.60 -35.83
N GLY A 184 12.94 -1.64 -34.86
CA GLY A 184 11.50 -1.49 -35.10
C GLY A 184 11.16 -0.15 -35.75
N SER A 185 11.78 0.94 -35.28
CA SER A 185 11.65 2.27 -35.85
C SER A 185 12.11 2.34 -37.32
N VAL A 186 13.27 1.76 -37.63
CA VAL A 186 13.79 1.65 -39.00
C VAL A 186 12.85 0.85 -39.89
N PHE A 187 12.37 -0.32 -39.46
CA PHE A 187 11.44 -1.13 -40.26
C PHE A 187 10.11 -0.43 -40.51
N SER A 188 9.53 0.21 -39.49
CA SER A 188 8.27 0.96 -39.58
C SER A 188 8.35 2.11 -40.58
N THR A 189 9.34 2.99 -40.43
CA THR A 189 9.54 4.14 -41.31
C THR A 189 9.90 3.70 -42.74
N SER A 190 10.68 2.63 -42.88
CA SER A 190 11.00 2.04 -44.20
C SER A 190 9.79 1.43 -44.88
N ALA A 191 8.88 0.81 -44.14
CA ALA A 191 7.63 0.26 -44.67
C ALA A 191 6.69 1.37 -45.16
N VAL A 192 6.52 2.44 -44.39
CA VAL A 192 5.74 3.62 -44.79
C VAL A 192 6.36 4.29 -46.03
N TYR A 193 7.67 4.47 -46.08
CA TYR A 193 8.38 4.98 -47.25
C TYR A 193 8.18 4.11 -48.50
N ALA A 194 8.32 2.78 -48.36
CA ALA A 194 8.14 1.86 -49.48
C ALA A 194 6.69 1.84 -49.99
N CYS A 195 5.70 1.87 -49.09
CA CYS A 195 4.29 1.94 -49.48
C CYS A 195 4.00 3.25 -50.21
N HIS A 196 4.29 4.41 -49.59
CA HIS A 196 4.03 5.71 -50.20
C HIS A 196 4.73 5.90 -51.57
N LYS A 197 5.92 5.33 -51.76
CA LYS A 197 6.67 5.44 -53.02
C LYS A 197 6.09 4.60 -54.18
N TYR A 198 5.46 3.47 -53.88
CA TYR A 198 5.04 2.50 -54.92
C TYR A 198 3.52 2.24 -54.98
N LEU A 199 2.78 2.50 -53.89
CA LEU A 199 1.35 2.20 -53.76
C LEU A 199 0.46 3.46 -53.67
N SER A 200 1.01 4.67 -53.64
CA SER A 200 0.22 5.91 -53.45
C SER A 200 -0.78 6.25 -54.56
N HIS A 201 -0.71 5.55 -55.70
CA HIS A 201 -1.71 5.59 -56.78
C HIS A 201 -2.79 4.49 -56.67
N HIS A 202 -2.76 3.67 -55.61
CA HIS A 202 -3.63 2.49 -55.41
C HIS A 202 -4.54 2.63 -54.15
N GLY A 203 -4.90 3.85 -53.76
CA GLY A 203 -5.83 4.13 -52.66
C GLY A 203 -5.25 3.97 -51.25
N ASP A 204 -6.09 3.60 -50.28
CA ASP A 204 -5.77 3.56 -48.83
C ASP A 204 -4.66 2.57 -48.42
N LEU A 205 -4.12 1.79 -49.36
CA LEU A 205 -3.08 0.79 -49.09
C LEU A 205 -1.77 1.43 -48.55
N ASP A 206 -1.51 2.69 -48.88
CA ASP A 206 -0.37 3.49 -48.42
C ASP A 206 -0.12 3.42 -46.90
N TRP A 207 -1.19 3.57 -46.11
CA TRP A 207 -1.13 3.61 -44.65
C TRP A 207 -1.62 2.30 -44.01
N ARG A 208 -2.45 1.52 -44.71
CA ARG A 208 -2.96 0.23 -44.22
C ARG A 208 -1.95 -0.91 -44.33
N LEU A 209 -1.11 -0.96 -45.37
CA LEU A 209 -0.12 -2.03 -45.51
C LEU A 209 1.00 -1.97 -44.45
N PRO A 210 1.53 -0.79 -44.05
CA PRO A 210 2.42 -0.67 -42.89
C PRO A 210 1.79 -1.13 -41.57
N LEU A 211 0.50 -0.89 -41.35
CA LEU A 211 -0.23 -1.41 -40.18
C LEU A 211 -0.30 -2.95 -40.21
N TRP A 212 -0.62 -3.57 -41.35
CA TRP A 212 -0.58 -5.04 -41.45
C TRP A 212 0.82 -5.62 -41.20
N LEU A 213 1.89 -4.94 -41.64
CA LEU A 213 3.27 -5.37 -41.42
C LEU A 213 3.68 -5.36 -39.93
N GLN A 214 3.06 -4.50 -39.12
CA GLN A 214 3.26 -4.45 -37.66
C GLN A 214 2.98 -5.80 -36.98
N MET A 215 2.12 -6.63 -37.55
CA MET A 215 1.77 -7.95 -37.02
C MET A 215 2.90 -8.99 -37.15
N VAL A 216 3.89 -8.79 -38.04
CA VAL A 216 4.90 -9.81 -38.37
C VAL A 216 5.81 -10.13 -37.19
N CYS A 217 6.34 -9.11 -36.50
CA CYS A 217 7.21 -9.30 -35.33
C CYS A 217 6.50 -10.00 -34.15
N PRO A 218 5.36 -9.50 -33.63
CA PRO A 218 4.64 -10.15 -32.54
C PRO A 218 4.04 -11.51 -32.97
N GLY A 219 3.63 -11.67 -34.23
CA GLY A 219 3.14 -12.95 -34.75
C GLY A 219 4.23 -14.04 -34.72
N LEU A 220 5.46 -13.71 -35.13
CA LEU A 220 6.59 -14.63 -35.05
C LEU A 220 6.94 -14.99 -33.60
N VAL A 221 6.92 -14.02 -32.67
CA VAL A 221 7.09 -14.32 -31.24
C VAL A 221 5.97 -15.21 -30.73
N CYS A 222 4.71 -14.90 -31.05
CA CYS A 222 3.54 -15.67 -30.61
C CYS A 222 3.60 -17.15 -31.04
N LEU A 223 4.12 -17.43 -32.24
CA LEU A 223 4.31 -18.79 -32.74
C LEU A 223 5.48 -19.53 -32.08
N VAL A 224 6.58 -18.84 -31.78
CA VAL A 224 7.84 -19.49 -31.34
C VAL A 224 7.99 -19.53 -29.81
N ILE A 225 7.48 -18.54 -29.08
CA ILE A 225 7.75 -18.36 -27.63
C ILE A 225 7.36 -19.57 -26.79
N LYS A 226 6.31 -20.31 -27.17
CA LYS A 226 5.83 -21.46 -26.39
C LYS A 226 6.67 -22.73 -26.56
N PHE A 227 7.62 -22.75 -27.49
CA PHE A 227 8.65 -23.79 -27.62
C PHE A 227 9.91 -23.51 -26.78
N TYR A 228 10.00 -22.35 -26.12
CA TYR A 228 11.09 -22.04 -25.21
C TYR A 228 10.73 -22.37 -23.74
N PRO A 229 11.73 -22.71 -22.91
CA PRO A 229 11.50 -23.04 -21.50
C PRO A 229 11.04 -21.82 -20.70
N GLU A 230 10.37 -22.06 -19.59
CA GLU A 230 10.04 -21.01 -18.62
C GLU A 230 11.28 -20.57 -17.82
N SER A 231 11.20 -19.42 -17.15
CA SER A 231 12.30 -18.89 -16.33
C SER A 231 12.76 -19.87 -15.24
N PRO A 232 14.08 -20.18 -15.13
CA PRO A 232 14.60 -21.02 -14.05
C PRO A 232 14.28 -20.48 -12.66
N ARG A 233 14.32 -19.15 -12.47
CA ARG A 233 14.01 -18.53 -11.18
C ARG A 233 12.53 -18.70 -10.81
N TRP A 234 11.62 -18.52 -11.77
CA TRP A 234 10.20 -18.75 -11.56
C TRP A 234 9.90 -20.24 -11.28
N LEU A 235 10.62 -21.17 -11.92
CA LEU A 235 10.48 -22.61 -11.63
C LEU A 235 10.98 -22.97 -10.23
N VAL A 236 12.09 -22.41 -9.75
CA VAL A 236 12.56 -22.60 -8.36
C VAL A 236 11.56 -22.02 -7.35
N SER A 237 10.94 -20.87 -7.62
CA SER A 237 9.87 -20.28 -6.78
C SER A 237 8.51 -21.00 -6.87
N ASN A 238 8.41 -22.11 -7.62
CA ASN A 238 7.23 -22.98 -7.68
C ASN A 238 7.64 -24.45 -7.45
N ASP A 239 8.69 -24.69 -6.65
CA ASP A 239 9.24 -26.00 -6.25
C ASP A 239 9.65 -26.96 -7.39
N ARG A 240 9.72 -26.47 -8.64
CA ARG A 240 10.08 -27.25 -9.85
C ARG A 240 11.58 -27.22 -10.10
N HIS A 241 12.34 -27.62 -9.08
CA HIS A 241 13.80 -27.52 -9.05
C HIS A 241 14.50 -28.34 -10.16
N ASP A 242 14.02 -29.55 -10.45
CA ASP A 242 14.61 -30.43 -11.47
C ASP A 242 14.57 -29.82 -12.88
N GLU A 243 13.45 -29.16 -13.21
CA GLU A 243 13.29 -28.46 -14.49
C GLU A 243 14.23 -27.24 -14.56
N ALA A 244 14.35 -26.47 -13.47
CA ALA A 244 15.28 -25.35 -13.40
C ALA A 244 16.74 -25.81 -13.58
N GLN A 245 17.13 -26.91 -12.93
CA GLN A 245 18.46 -27.52 -13.06
C GLN A 245 18.72 -27.98 -14.50
N ALA A 246 17.76 -28.65 -15.15
CA ALA A 246 17.88 -29.09 -16.53
C ALA A 246 18.02 -27.93 -17.53
N ILE A 247 17.32 -26.80 -17.28
CA ILE A 247 17.46 -25.58 -18.10
C ILE A 247 18.83 -24.93 -17.87
N ILE A 248 19.29 -24.80 -16.62
CA ILE A 248 20.62 -24.26 -16.32
C ILE A 248 21.70 -25.12 -17.01
N ALA A 249 21.65 -26.44 -16.85
CA ALA A 249 22.57 -27.35 -17.54
C ALA A 249 22.55 -27.18 -19.08
N THR A 250 21.35 -27.11 -19.67
CA THR A 250 21.20 -26.98 -21.13
C THR A 250 21.77 -25.67 -21.68
N TYR A 251 21.51 -24.54 -21.02
CA TYR A 251 21.80 -23.21 -21.57
C TYR A 251 23.08 -22.55 -21.01
N HIS A 252 23.53 -22.91 -19.80
CA HIS A 252 24.70 -22.29 -19.14
C HIS A 252 25.97 -23.16 -19.27
N THR A 253 25.84 -24.49 -19.33
CA THR A 253 26.97 -25.45 -19.38
C THR A 253 26.93 -26.34 -20.63
N ASN A 254 26.16 -25.93 -21.64
CA ASN A 254 26.03 -26.61 -22.95
C ASN A 254 25.49 -28.05 -22.93
N GLY A 255 24.83 -28.46 -21.84
CA GLY A 255 24.26 -29.80 -21.65
C GLY A 255 24.97 -30.64 -20.58
N ASP A 256 26.05 -30.13 -19.96
CA ASP A 256 26.73 -30.80 -18.86
C ASP A 256 26.03 -30.50 -17.51
N ALA A 257 25.38 -31.51 -16.94
CA ALA A 257 24.63 -31.41 -15.69
C ALA A 257 25.51 -31.56 -14.42
N GLU A 258 26.67 -32.20 -14.53
CA GLU A 258 27.62 -32.42 -13.41
C GLU A 258 28.55 -31.22 -13.21
N HIS A 259 28.56 -30.28 -14.16
CA HIS A 259 29.40 -29.09 -14.12
C HIS A 259 29.10 -28.25 -12.86
N PRO A 260 30.11 -27.90 -12.02
CA PRO A 260 29.90 -27.31 -10.69
C PRO A 260 29.18 -25.94 -10.70
N LEU A 261 29.19 -25.25 -11.84
CA LEU A 261 28.40 -24.03 -12.08
C LEU A 261 26.88 -24.26 -11.90
N VAL A 262 26.36 -25.45 -12.25
CA VAL A 262 24.94 -25.79 -12.15
C VAL A 262 24.54 -25.89 -10.68
N ALA A 263 25.29 -26.68 -9.90
CA ALA A 263 25.07 -26.85 -8.47
C ALA A 263 25.21 -25.52 -7.70
N LEU A 264 26.21 -24.69 -8.06
CA LEU A 264 26.37 -23.35 -7.47
C LEU A 264 25.17 -22.44 -7.77
N GLN A 265 24.71 -22.36 -9.02
CA GLN A 265 23.57 -21.51 -9.39
C GLN A 265 22.25 -22.00 -8.80
N MET A 266 22.04 -23.32 -8.68
CA MET A 266 20.89 -23.86 -7.94
C MET A 266 20.97 -23.50 -6.45
N ARG A 267 22.15 -23.61 -5.82
CA ARG A 267 22.34 -23.19 -4.41
C ARG A 267 22.06 -21.70 -4.22
N GLU A 268 22.55 -20.84 -5.11
CA GLU A 268 22.26 -19.39 -5.10
C GLU A 268 20.75 -19.12 -5.19
N MET A 269 20.04 -19.74 -6.14
CA MET A 269 18.59 -19.54 -6.31
C MET A 269 17.79 -20.06 -5.11
N LEU A 270 18.13 -21.24 -4.58
CA LEU A 270 17.49 -21.84 -3.40
C LEU A 270 17.77 -21.05 -2.11
N ALA A 271 18.88 -20.32 -2.03
CA ALA A 271 19.17 -19.40 -0.92
C ALA A 271 18.46 -18.04 -1.07
N THR A 272 17.88 -17.73 -2.24
CA THR A 272 17.12 -16.50 -2.50
C THR A 272 15.59 -16.71 -2.37
N VAL A 273 15.14 -17.93 -2.08
CA VAL A 273 13.72 -18.26 -1.88
C VAL A 273 13.49 -18.54 -0.40
N ASP A 274 12.74 -17.66 0.27
CA ASP A 274 12.24 -17.90 1.62
C ASP A 274 11.41 -19.18 1.64
N ARG A 275 11.87 -20.20 2.38
CA ARG A 275 11.25 -21.54 2.42
C ARG A 275 9.87 -21.56 3.07
N GLU A 276 9.53 -20.48 3.79
CA GLU A 276 8.25 -20.28 4.46
C GLU A 276 7.30 -19.39 3.64
N TYR A 277 7.76 -18.76 2.55
CA TYR A 277 6.97 -17.79 1.79
C TYR A 277 6.33 -18.38 0.51
N GLN A 278 5.14 -18.97 0.66
CA GLN A 278 4.28 -19.24 -0.49
C GLN A 278 3.56 -17.95 -0.93
N ALA A 279 3.91 -17.42 -2.11
CA ALA A 279 3.39 -16.16 -2.63
C ALA A 279 1.87 -16.20 -2.84
N SER A 280 1.12 -15.56 -1.95
CA SER A 280 -0.34 -15.56 -1.96
C SER A 280 -0.90 -14.67 -3.09
N TRP A 281 -2.11 -14.98 -3.58
CA TRP A 281 -2.74 -14.15 -4.61
C TRP A 281 -2.99 -12.70 -4.16
N LYS A 282 -3.09 -12.48 -2.83
CA LYS A 282 -3.17 -11.17 -2.19
C LYS A 282 -1.85 -10.39 -2.31
N ASP A 283 -0.71 -11.07 -2.22
CA ASP A 283 0.61 -10.45 -2.22
C ASP A 283 0.95 -9.85 -3.57
N PHE A 284 0.47 -10.44 -4.67
CA PHE A 284 0.61 -9.86 -6.02
C PHE A 284 0.00 -8.46 -6.12
N PHE A 285 -1.05 -8.17 -5.33
CA PHE A 285 -1.70 -6.86 -5.26
C PHE A 285 -1.18 -5.94 -4.13
N ASP A 286 -0.40 -6.45 -3.17
CA ASP A 286 0.10 -5.59 -2.10
C ASP A 286 1.17 -4.60 -2.59
N LEU A 287 0.79 -3.33 -2.72
CA LEU A 287 1.70 -2.24 -3.06
C LEU A 287 2.42 -1.65 -1.84
N ARG A 288 2.14 -2.09 -0.59
CA ARG A 288 2.78 -1.55 0.62
C ARG A 288 4.29 -1.76 0.62
N VAL A 289 4.78 -2.92 0.12
CA VAL A 289 6.22 -3.24 -0.05
C VAL A 289 7.03 -2.10 -0.73
N LEU A 290 6.40 -1.32 -1.61
CA LEU A 290 7.03 -0.19 -2.31
C LEU A 290 7.29 1.04 -1.42
N VAL A 291 6.57 1.18 -0.30
CA VAL A 291 6.51 2.40 0.53
C VAL A 291 6.85 2.15 2.01
N GLU A 292 6.65 0.92 2.48
CA GLU A 292 6.96 0.39 3.82
C GLU A 292 8.31 0.90 4.38
N SER A 293 9.42 0.38 3.87
CA SER A 293 10.75 0.74 4.38
C SER A 293 11.27 2.08 3.83
N ARG A 294 12.27 2.65 4.51
CA ARG A 294 13.02 3.82 4.00
C ARG A 294 13.78 3.49 2.70
N SER A 295 14.31 2.27 2.60
CA SER A 295 14.98 1.76 1.40
C SER A 295 14.01 1.68 0.22
N SER A 296 12.83 1.06 0.42
CA SER A 296 11.75 0.95 -0.57
C SER A 296 11.36 2.33 -1.13
N ARG A 297 11.10 3.31 -0.27
CA ARG A 297 10.75 4.69 -0.69
C ARG A 297 11.82 5.36 -1.54
N TYR A 298 13.11 5.19 -1.20
CA TYR A 298 14.21 5.78 -1.96
C TYR A 298 14.37 5.11 -3.34
N ARG A 299 14.17 3.79 -3.42
CA ARG A 299 14.17 3.02 -4.67
C ARG A 299 12.99 3.37 -5.57
N LEU A 300 11.79 3.48 -4.98
CA LEU A 300 10.59 3.94 -5.67
C LEU A 300 10.76 5.35 -6.23
N MET A 301 11.36 6.27 -5.46
CA MET A 301 11.69 7.63 -5.92
C MET A 301 12.63 7.61 -7.13
N LEU A 302 13.70 6.81 -7.11
CA LEU A 302 14.64 6.69 -8.23
C LEU A 302 13.97 6.07 -9.48
N ASN A 303 13.14 5.05 -9.28
CA ASN A 303 12.36 4.39 -10.33
C ASN A 303 11.40 5.39 -11.01
N ILE A 304 10.59 6.11 -10.24
CA ILE A 304 9.64 7.11 -10.76
C ILE A 304 10.38 8.29 -11.43
N ALA A 305 11.46 8.80 -10.83
CA ALA A 305 12.25 9.88 -11.42
C ALA A 305 12.83 9.48 -12.78
N PHE A 306 13.43 8.29 -12.88
CA PHE A 306 13.98 7.80 -14.15
C PHE A 306 12.90 7.44 -15.18
N SER A 307 11.72 7.01 -14.74
CA SER A 307 10.53 6.84 -15.61
C SER A 307 10.11 8.14 -16.28
N TRP A 308 10.14 9.24 -15.51
CA TRP A 308 9.81 10.56 -16.01
C TRP A 308 10.89 11.08 -16.95
N PHE A 309 12.16 11.04 -16.53
CA PHE A 309 13.27 11.51 -17.35
C PHE A 309 13.31 10.78 -18.71
N GLY A 310 13.25 9.45 -18.69
CA GLY A 310 13.25 8.62 -19.90
C GLY A 310 12.08 8.84 -20.89
N GLN A 311 11.11 9.71 -20.56
CA GLN A 311 10.00 10.15 -21.42
C GLN A 311 9.89 11.67 -21.56
N PHE A 312 10.72 12.46 -20.86
CA PHE A 312 10.59 13.92 -20.75
C PHE A 312 11.89 14.69 -21.04
N SER A 313 13.06 14.04 -21.19
CA SER A 313 14.30 14.66 -21.69
C SER A 313 14.26 14.99 -23.21
N GLY A 314 13.17 15.61 -23.71
CA GLY A 314 13.07 16.12 -25.10
C GLY A 314 13.04 15.12 -26.27
N ASN A 315 13.15 13.81 -26.03
CA ASN A 315 13.26 12.78 -27.07
C ASN A 315 12.10 12.77 -28.10
N ASN A 316 10.85 12.85 -27.63
CA ASN A 316 9.66 12.84 -28.47
C ASN A 316 9.55 14.11 -29.35
N ILE A 317 9.96 15.25 -28.81
CA ILE A 317 9.91 16.57 -29.45
C ILE A 317 10.79 16.60 -30.70
N VAL A 318 12.01 16.06 -30.60
CA VAL A 318 12.90 15.93 -31.75
C VAL A 318 12.28 15.06 -32.85
N SER A 319 11.65 13.94 -32.49
CA SER A 319 11.02 13.04 -33.46
C SER A 319 9.79 13.66 -34.15
N TYR A 320 8.94 14.38 -33.41
CA TYR A 320 7.73 15.01 -33.96
C TYR A 320 8.01 16.28 -34.77
N TYR A 321 9.07 17.04 -34.47
CA TYR A 321 9.34 18.34 -35.11
C TYR A 321 10.41 18.33 -36.19
N LEU A 322 11.13 17.23 -36.39
CA LEU A 322 12.02 17.06 -37.54
C LEU A 322 11.32 17.38 -38.89
N PRO A 323 10.10 16.90 -39.20
CA PRO A 323 9.41 17.24 -40.46
C PRO A 323 9.04 18.72 -40.60
N ILE A 324 8.70 19.38 -39.48
CA ILE A 324 8.29 20.79 -39.44
C ILE A 324 9.50 21.72 -39.61
N MET A 325 10.63 21.40 -38.97
CA MET A 325 11.89 22.09 -39.18
C MET A 325 12.41 21.94 -40.62
N LEU A 326 12.27 20.75 -41.22
CA LEU A 326 12.66 20.51 -42.61
C LEU A 326 11.83 21.34 -43.60
N ASN A 327 10.51 21.46 -43.39
CA ASN A 327 9.66 22.39 -44.14
C ASN A 327 10.21 23.83 -44.08
N GLY A 328 10.65 24.29 -42.90
CA GLY A 328 11.21 25.64 -42.71
C GLY A 328 12.48 25.92 -43.53
N ILE A 329 13.20 24.89 -43.96
CA ILE A 329 14.42 25.00 -44.79
C ILE A 329 14.09 24.86 -46.29
N GLY A 330 12.82 24.68 -46.65
CA GLY A 330 12.36 24.42 -48.02
C GLY A 330 12.40 22.95 -48.42
N ILE A 331 12.72 22.03 -47.50
CA ILE A 331 12.64 20.58 -47.74
C ILE A 331 11.18 20.15 -47.53
N THR A 332 10.38 20.34 -48.58
CA THR A 332 8.93 20.03 -48.58
C THR A 332 8.62 18.58 -48.97
N ASP A 333 9.49 17.89 -49.70
CA ASP A 333 9.28 16.51 -50.15
C ASP A 333 9.14 15.50 -49.00
N THR A 334 8.01 14.79 -48.99
CA THR A 334 7.68 13.72 -48.03
C THR A 334 8.67 12.55 -48.09
N ASN A 335 9.20 12.23 -49.27
CA ASN A 335 10.17 11.14 -49.44
C ASN A 335 11.48 11.46 -48.71
N LEU A 336 12.02 12.66 -48.91
CA LEU A 336 13.25 13.10 -48.23
C LEU A 336 13.08 13.19 -46.70
N LYS A 337 11.91 13.62 -46.20
CA LYS A 337 11.58 13.60 -44.76
C LYS A 337 11.59 12.18 -44.17
N LEU A 338 10.96 11.22 -44.85
CA LEU A 338 10.92 9.82 -44.41
C LEU A 338 12.33 9.20 -44.43
N ILE A 339 13.14 9.47 -45.46
CA ILE A 339 14.54 9.02 -45.54
C ILE A 339 15.37 9.60 -44.37
N LEU A 340 15.21 10.88 -44.05
CA LEU A 340 15.92 11.50 -42.93
C LEU A 340 15.53 10.91 -41.56
N ASN A 341 14.27 10.52 -41.38
CA ASN A 341 13.82 9.80 -40.18
C ASN A 341 14.42 8.37 -40.09
N ILE A 342 14.55 7.65 -41.22
CA ILE A 342 15.28 6.37 -41.26
C ILE A 342 16.75 6.56 -40.86
N VAL A 343 17.43 7.59 -41.39
CA VAL A 343 18.83 7.89 -41.05
C VAL A 343 18.97 8.25 -39.56
N TYR A 344 18.03 9.00 -38.99
CA TYR A 344 17.99 9.31 -37.56
C TYR A 344 17.89 8.03 -36.70
N ALA A 345 16.95 7.14 -37.03
CA ALA A 345 16.78 5.87 -36.32
C ALA A 345 17.99 4.93 -36.46
N VAL A 346 18.66 4.88 -37.62
CA VAL A 346 19.91 4.11 -37.81
C VAL A 346 21.05 4.68 -36.96
N ILE A 347 21.22 6.00 -36.90
CA ILE A 347 22.24 6.65 -36.06
C ILE A 347 21.97 6.36 -34.57
N GLY A 348 20.71 6.45 -34.13
CA GLY A 348 20.29 6.07 -32.78
C GLY A 348 20.56 4.59 -32.47
N TRP A 349 20.29 3.69 -33.42
CA TRP A 349 20.56 2.26 -33.27
C TRP A 349 22.06 1.97 -33.04
N VAL A 350 22.92 2.48 -33.91
CA VAL A 350 24.38 2.30 -33.82
C VAL A 350 24.92 2.85 -32.50
N ALA A 351 24.48 4.06 -32.09
CA ALA A 351 24.82 4.66 -30.80
C ALA A 351 24.40 3.76 -29.61
N SER A 352 23.16 3.26 -29.63
CA SER A 352 22.64 2.38 -28.57
C SER A 352 23.36 1.02 -28.48
N ILE A 353 23.83 0.46 -29.60
CA ILE A 353 24.65 -0.77 -29.61
C ILE A 353 26.00 -0.53 -28.93
N PHE A 354 26.77 0.48 -29.34
CA PHE A 354 28.06 0.78 -28.70
C PHE A 354 27.89 1.08 -27.21
N SER A 355 26.82 1.79 -26.87
CA SER A 355 26.44 2.09 -25.49
C SER A 355 26.18 0.87 -24.63
N SER A 356 25.48 -0.16 -25.15
CA SER A 356 25.16 -1.38 -24.39
C SER A 356 26.39 -2.08 -23.78
N ARG A 357 27.59 -1.86 -24.35
CA ARG A 357 28.88 -2.30 -23.78
C ARG A 357 29.56 -1.25 -22.90
N LEU A 358 29.41 0.04 -23.23
CA LEU A 358 30.02 1.14 -22.46
C LEU A 358 29.45 1.26 -21.04
N HIS A 359 28.17 0.95 -20.81
CA HIS A 359 27.56 1.00 -19.47
C HIS A 359 28.23 0.07 -18.44
N ASP A 360 28.72 -1.09 -18.87
CA ASP A 360 29.50 -2.02 -18.03
C ASP A 360 30.95 -1.55 -17.83
N VAL A 361 31.49 -0.69 -18.70
CA VAL A 361 32.86 -0.16 -18.60
C VAL A 361 32.92 1.13 -17.78
N VAL A 362 32.08 2.12 -18.12
CA VAL A 362 32.09 3.49 -17.58
C VAL A 362 31.40 3.58 -16.21
N GLY A 363 30.28 2.87 -16.04
CA GLY A 363 29.37 3.00 -14.90
C GLY A 363 28.09 3.74 -15.27
N ARG A 364 26.94 3.24 -14.80
CA ARG A 364 25.59 3.67 -15.20
C ARG A 364 25.38 5.14 -14.86
N ARG A 365 25.66 5.51 -13.60
CA ARG A 365 25.44 6.87 -13.07
C ARG A 365 26.28 7.92 -13.82
N LYS A 366 27.54 7.61 -14.11
CA LYS A 366 28.44 8.50 -14.86
C LYS A 366 28.02 8.66 -16.30
N MET A 367 27.60 7.56 -16.94
CA MET A 367 27.19 7.58 -18.34
C MET A 367 25.90 8.38 -18.52
N LEU A 368 24.88 8.15 -17.67
CA LEU A 368 23.65 8.93 -17.65
C LEU A 368 23.91 10.44 -17.47
N MET A 369 24.66 10.83 -16.43
CA MET A 369 25.06 12.24 -16.23
C MET A 369 25.78 12.84 -17.44
N GLY A 370 26.73 12.11 -18.03
CA GLY A 370 27.48 12.56 -19.20
C GLY A 370 26.59 12.76 -20.43
N THR A 371 25.59 11.89 -20.61
CA THR A 371 24.63 12.02 -21.71
C THR A 371 23.62 13.14 -21.47
N THR A 372 23.07 13.31 -20.27
CA THR A 372 22.19 14.44 -19.97
C THR A 372 22.90 15.78 -20.17
N ALA A 373 24.13 15.93 -19.69
CA ALA A 373 24.93 17.14 -19.96
C ALA A 373 25.15 17.38 -21.47
N GLY A 374 25.40 16.32 -22.25
CA GLY A 374 25.50 16.40 -23.70
C GLY A 374 24.19 16.80 -24.39
N MET A 375 23.05 16.34 -23.88
CA MET A 375 21.71 16.71 -24.37
C MET A 375 21.40 18.17 -24.05
N THR A 376 21.64 18.63 -22.82
CA THR A 376 21.48 20.04 -22.41
C THR A 376 22.23 20.98 -23.35
N VAL A 377 23.50 20.68 -23.67
CA VAL A 377 24.32 21.48 -24.59
C VAL A 377 23.78 21.46 -26.02
N CYS A 378 23.32 20.30 -26.52
CA CYS A 378 22.74 20.22 -27.85
C CYS A 378 21.41 20.97 -27.95
N LEU A 379 20.52 20.85 -26.95
CA LEU A 379 19.25 21.59 -26.90
C LEU A 379 19.46 23.10 -26.71
N ALA A 380 20.48 23.53 -25.96
CA ALA A 380 20.81 24.95 -25.85
C ALA A 380 21.25 25.55 -27.19
N ILE A 381 22.06 24.81 -27.97
CA ILE A 381 22.46 25.22 -29.32
C ILE A 381 21.26 25.20 -30.28
N VAL A 382 20.39 24.19 -30.21
CA VAL A 382 19.14 24.11 -30.98
C VAL A 382 18.21 25.29 -30.68
N ALA A 383 18.01 25.63 -29.40
CA ALA A 383 17.19 26.78 -28.99
C ALA A 383 17.76 28.11 -29.49
N ALA A 384 19.07 28.33 -29.36
CA ALA A 384 19.75 29.52 -29.85
C ALA A 384 19.69 29.65 -31.39
N CYS A 385 19.87 28.54 -32.12
CA CYS A 385 19.77 28.52 -33.57
C CYS A 385 18.32 28.70 -34.07
N ALA A 386 17.33 28.17 -33.33
CA ALA A 386 15.91 28.37 -33.61
C ALA A 386 15.48 29.84 -33.39
N ALA A 387 15.93 30.48 -32.31
CA ALA A 387 15.74 31.92 -32.10
C ALA A 387 16.42 32.74 -33.23
N GLY A 388 17.68 32.43 -33.53
CA GLY A 388 18.44 33.08 -34.61
C GLY A 388 17.81 32.91 -36.01
N TYR A 389 17.16 31.78 -36.28
CA TYR A 389 16.37 31.60 -37.50
C TYR A 389 15.09 32.43 -37.49
N THR A 390 14.38 32.47 -36.36
CA THR A 390 13.07 33.15 -36.22
C THR A 390 13.22 34.68 -36.27
N GLU A 391 14.27 35.24 -35.66
CA GLU A 391 14.48 36.70 -35.57
C GLU A 391 15.25 37.28 -36.77
N TYR A 392 16.16 36.51 -37.38
CA TYR A 392 17.09 37.00 -38.43
C TYR A 392 16.99 36.25 -39.77
N GLY A 393 16.11 35.26 -39.91
CA GLY A 393 15.90 34.50 -41.16
C GLY A 393 17.10 33.67 -41.64
N ASN A 394 18.09 33.43 -40.78
CA ASN A 394 19.39 32.88 -41.19
C ASN A 394 19.33 31.36 -41.48
N GLN A 395 19.30 30.99 -42.76
CA GLN A 395 19.27 29.60 -43.22
C GLN A 395 20.46 28.75 -42.69
N THR A 396 21.61 29.37 -42.44
CA THR A 396 22.79 28.70 -41.85
C THR A 396 22.48 28.21 -40.44
N ALA A 397 21.79 29.02 -39.63
CA ALA A 397 21.38 28.64 -38.28
C ALA A 397 20.45 27.42 -38.31
N SER A 398 19.46 27.42 -39.22
CA SER A 398 18.52 26.31 -39.37
C SER A 398 19.20 24.99 -39.78
N THR A 399 20.23 25.06 -40.62
CA THR A 399 21.08 23.90 -40.97
C THR A 399 21.83 23.36 -39.75
N VAL A 400 22.36 24.25 -38.90
CA VAL A 400 23.02 23.86 -37.63
C VAL A 400 22.03 23.21 -36.67
N THR A 401 20.78 23.70 -36.60
CA THR A 401 19.71 23.10 -35.78
C THR A 401 19.50 21.61 -36.11
N ILE A 402 19.43 21.23 -37.40
CA ILE A 402 19.34 19.81 -37.81
C ILE A 402 20.53 19.02 -37.24
N VAL A 403 21.76 19.48 -37.47
CA VAL A 403 22.97 18.73 -37.08
C VAL A 403 23.04 18.50 -35.57
N PHE A 404 22.62 19.47 -34.76
CA PHE A 404 22.56 19.30 -33.31
C PHE A 404 21.37 18.47 -32.83
N ILE A 405 20.26 18.43 -33.57
CA ILE A 405 19.15 17.49 -33.34
C ILE A 405 19.57 16.03 -33.58
N PHE A 406 20.29 15.75 -34.67
CA PHE A 406 20.81 14.40 -34.92
C PHE A 406 21.87 13.97 -33.88
N LYS A 407 22.72 14.91 -33.43
CA LYS A 407 23.67 14.66 -32.33
C LYS A 407 22.96 14.41 -30.99
N PHE A 408 21.94 15.19 -30.67
CA PHE A 408 21.10 14.99 -29.48
C PHE A 408 20.49 13.58 -29.50
N GLY A 409 19.90 13.14 -30.61
CA GLY A 409 19.32 11.80 -30.73
C GLY A 409 20.34 10.69 -30.52
N ALA A 410 21.55 10.83 -31.07
CA ALA A 410 22.65 9.91 -30.83
C ALA A 410 23.10 9.88 -29.35
N ILE A 411 23.13 11.03 -28.67
CA ILE A 411 23.50 11.15 -27.25
C ILE A 411 22.41 10.55 -26.34
N PHE A 412 21.13 10.80 -26.63
CA PHE A 412 19.99 10.17 -25.93
C PHE A 412 20.03 8.64 -26.10
N ALA A 413 20.22 8.16 -27.34
CA ALA A 413 20.29 6.73 -27.64
C ALA A 413 21.51 6.04 -27.03
N CYS A 414 22.62 6.77 -26.84
CA CYS A 414 23.72 6.34 -25.99
C CYS A 414 23.29 6.25 -24.51
N GLY A 415 22.69 7.30 -23.94
CA GLY A 415 22.42 7.35 -22.50
C GLY A 415 21.27 6.46 -22.07
N PHE A 416 20.08 6.84 -22.51
CA PHE A 416 18.81 6.41 -21.93
C PHE A 416 18.29 5.11 -22.55
N THR A 417 18.39 4.91 -23.87
CA THR A 417 17.76 3.75 -24.55
C THR A 417 18.13 2.40 -23.93
N PRO A 418 19.40 2.00 -23.74
CA PRO A 418 19.72 0.73 -23.08
C PRO A 418 19.49 0.75 -21.55
N MET A 419 19.49 1.93 -20.92
CA MET A 419 19.27 2.06 -19.47
C MET A 419 17.79 2.03 -19.05
N GLN A 420 16.86 2.38 -19.95
CA GLN A 420 15.41 2.41 -19.69
C GLN A 420 14.89 1.17 -18.95
N PRO A 421 15.19 -0.08 -19.35
CA PRO A 421 14.83 -1.26 -18.56
C PRO A 421 15.86 -1.63 -17.49
N ILE A 422 17.16 -1.39 -17.70
CA ILE A 422 18.22 -1.87 -16.79
C ILE A 422 18.21 -1.12 -15.45
N TYR A 423 18.34 0.20 -15.45
CA TYR A 423 18.59 0.95 -14.21
C TYR A 423 17.43 0.81 -13.21
N PRO A 424 16.14 0.86 -13.62
CA PRO A 424 15.02 0.55 -12.73
C PRO A 424 15.06 -0.89 -12.18
N ALA A 425 15.49 -1.88 -12.97
CA ALA A 425 15.54 -3.28 -12.56
C ALA A 425 16.73 -3.60 -11.63
N GLU A 426 17.86 -2.89 -11.78
CA GLU A 426 19.02 -2.93 -10.88
C GLU A 426 18.75 -2.23 -9.54
N VAL A 427 17.97 -1.15 -9.52
CA VAL A 427 17.68 -0.35 -8.31
C VAL A 427 16.68 -1.01 -7.36
N VAL A 428 15.90 -1.99 -7.83
CA VAL A 428 14.80 -2.61 -7.05
C VAL A 428 15.15 -4.03 -6.59
N SER A 429 14.86 -4.35 -5.33
CA SER A 429 15.06 -5.70 -4.77
C SER A 429 14.06 -6.70 -5.32
N ASN A 430 14.39 -7.99 -5.16
CA ASN A 430 13.64 -9.11 -5.73
C ASN A 430 12.14 -9.06 -5.35
N ARG A 431 11.81 -8.95 -4.05
CA ARG A 431 10.42 -8.89 -3.51
C ARG A 431 9.57 -7.74 -4.04
N MET A 432 10.17 -6.66 -4.56
CA MET A 432 9.43 -5.51 -5.11
C MET A 432 9.53 -5.36 -6.64
N ARG A 433 10.31 -6.20 -7.34
CA ARG A 433 10.71 -5.92 -8.73
C ARG A 433 9.54 -5.79 -9.70
N ALA A 434 8.63 -6.77 -9.76
CA ALA A 434 7.50 -6.72 -10.69
C ALA A 434 6.56 -5.53 -10.38
N LYS A 435 6.24 -5.31 -9.10
CA LYS A 435 5.43 -4.19 -8.61
C LYS A 435 6.03 -2.84 -9.03
N ALA A 436 7.34 -2.67 -8.84
CA ALA A 436 8.08 -1.46 -9.22
C ALA A 436 8.28 -1.31 -10.74
N MET A 437 8.33 -2.40 -11.52
CA MET A 437 8.25 -2.33 -12.99
C MET A 437 6.85 -1.93 -13.47
N GLY A 438 5.80 -2.32 -12.72
CA GLY A 438 4.45 -1.77 -12.87
C GLY A 438 4.41 -0.26 -12.67
N THR A 439 4.96 0.24 -11.55
CA THR A 439 5.05 1.69 -11.30
C THR A 439 5.89 2.41 -12.37
N PHE A 440 6.98 1.81 -12.83
CA PHE A 440 7.79 2.35 -13.93
C PHE A 440 6.95 2.55 -15.19
N LYS A 441 6.24 1.51 -15.66
CA LYS A 441 5.42 1.60 -16.88
C LYS A 441 4.21 2.52 -16.74
N LEU A 442 3.59 2.58 -15.55
CA LEU A 442 2.49 3.50 -15.25
C LEU A 442 2.96 4.97 -15.27
N THR A 443 4.07 5.30 -14.60
CA THR A 443 4.57 6.67 -14.52
C THR A 443 5.26 7.14 -15.79
N ALA A 444 5.98 6.26 -16.49
CA ALA A 444 6.45 6.53 -17.87
C ALA A 444 5.27 6.75 -18.82
N GLY A 445 4.17 6.00 -18.68
CA GLY A 445 2.94 6.20 -19.46
C GLY A 445 2.31 7.58 -19.19
N ALA A 446 2.23 8.00 -17.93
CA ALA A 446 1.72 9.32 -17.56
C ALA A 446 2.61 10.47 -18.09
N ALA A 447 3.93 10.35 -17.97
CA ALA A 447 4.88 11.33 -18.50
C ALA A 447 4.85 11.38 -20.04
N GLY A 448 4.78 10.22 -20.69
CA GLY A 448 4.65 10.08 -22.14
C GLY A 448 3.33 10.63 -22.66
N PHE A 449 2.21 10.42 -21.95
CA PHE A 449 0.90 10.99 -22.25
C PHE A 449 0.95 12.52 -22.21
N LEU A 450 1.47 13.08 -21.11
CA LEU A 450 1.62 14.53 -20.93
C LEU A 450 2.49 15.13 -22.04
N ASN A 451 3.67 14.56 -22.29
CA ASN A 451 4.59 15.05 -23.32
C ASN A 451 3.93 14.99 -24.71
N THR A 452 3.30 13.86 -25.07
CA THR A 452 2.69 13.64 -26.39
C THR A 452 1.48 14.55 -26.64
N PHE A 453 0.62 14.76 -25.63
CA PHE A 453 -0.60 15.55 -25.78
C PHE A 453 -0.34 17.07 -25.67
N VAL A 454 0.56 17.49 -24.78
CA VAL A 454 0.82 18.92 -24.52
C VAL A 454 1.83 19.51 -25.51
N SER A 455 2.81 18.74 -25.99
CA SER A 455 3.88 19.27 -26.86
C SER A 455 3.38 20.07 -28.07
N PRO A 456 2.41 19.59 -28.89
CA PRO A 456 1.95 20.33 -30.07
C PRO A 456 1.31 21.68 -29.70
N ILE A 457 0.49 21.68 -28.64
CA ILE A 457 -0.22 22.86 -28.11
C ILE A 457 0.77 23.86 -27.50
N ALA A 458 1.84 23.36 -26.87
CA ALA A 458 2.90 24.21 -26.35
C ALA A 458 3.71 24.84 -27.50
N LEU A 459 4.16 24.07 -28.49
CA LEU A 459 4.97 24.62 -29.59
C LEU A 459 4.20 25.65 -30.43
N SER A 460 2.91 25.42 -30.73
CA SER A 460 2.10 26.37 -31.52
C SER A 460 1.97 27.74 -30.87
N ASN A 461 2.00 27.80 -29.53
CA ASN A 461 1.74 29.01 -28.76
C ASN A 461 3.03 29.67 -28.22
N ILE A 462 4.09 28.89 -28.01
CA ILE A 462 5.32 29.28 -27.30
C ILE A 462 6.55 29.33 -28.24
N GLY A 463 6.50 28.63 -29.38
CA GLY A 463 7.58 28.64 -30.37
C GLY A 463 8.93 28.19 -29.80
N TYR A 464 10.01 28.91 -30.11
CA TYR A 464 11.37 28.50 -29.73
C TYR A 464 11.60 28.42 -28.21
N TRP A 465 10.83 29.16 -27.41
CA TRP A 465 10.90 29.10 -25.94
C TRP A 465 10.55 27.71 -25.39
N PHE A 466 9.85 26.87 -26.16
CA PHE A 466 9.59 25.49 -25.78
C PHE A 466 10.88 24.66 -25.70
N TYR A 467 11.86 24.88 -26.59
CA TYR A 467 13.19 24.24 -26.48
C TYR A 467 13.97 24.72 -25.25
N VAL A 468 13.86 26.00 -24.90
CA VAL A 468 14.50 26.60 -23.72
C VAL A 468 14.00 25.93 -22.42
N PHE A 469 12.70 25.59 -22.35
CA PHE A 469 12.16 24.83 -21.22
C PHE A 469 12.85 23.47 -21.04
N PHE A 470 13.15 22.73 -22.12
CA PHE A 470 13.88 21.46 -21.99
C PHE A 470 15.36 21.63 -21.63
N VAL A 471 16.00 22.76 -21.97
CA VAL A 471 17.35 23.07 -21.46
C VAL A 471 17.33 23.23 -19.94
N PHE A 472 16.33 23.92 -19.38
CA PHE A 472 16.15 23.99 -17.93
C PHE A 472 15.78 22.64 -17.31
N TRP A 473 14.93 21.86 -17.97
CA TRP A 473 14.54 20.53 -17.51
C TRP A 473 15.72 19.55 -17.46
N ASP A 474 16.48 19.38 -18.55
CA ASP A 474 17.68 18.53 -18.60
C ASP A 474 18.74 18.98 -17.58
N THR A 475 18.86 20.29 -17.32
CA THR A 475 19.74 20.82 -16.26
C THR A 475 19.28 20.38 -14.87
N PHE A 476 17.97 20.36 -14.61
CA PHE A 476 17.39 19.81 -13.39
C PHE A 476 17.57 18.29 -13.29
N GLU A 477 17.40 17.54 -14.38
CA GLU A 477 17.68 16.09 -14.42
C GLU A 477 19.15 15.81 -14.05
N LEU A 478 20.10 16.55 -14.63
CA LEU A 478 21.53 16.43 -14.35
C LEU A 478 21.85 16.70 -12.88
N ALA A 479 21.22 17.72 -12.29
CA ALA A 479 21.34 18.02 -10.86
C ALA A 479 20.75 16.91 -9.98
N PHE A 480 19.56 16.39 -10.34
CA PHE A 480 18.90 15.30 -9.62
C PHE A 480 19.72 14.00 -9.67
N MET A 481 20.23 13.62 -10.84
CA MET A 481 21.14 12.48 -11.01
C MET A 481 22.45 12.68 -10.22
N TYR A 482 22.99 13.90 -10.19
CA TYR A 482 24.17 14.19 -9.38
C TYR A 482 23.90 14.00 -7.87
N LEU A 483 22.73 14.40 -7.37
CA LEU A 483 22.38 14.33 -5.95
C LEU A 483 21.94 12.93 -5.50
N PHE A 484 21.05 12.27 -6.25
CA PHE A 484 20.30 11.10 -5.78
C PHE A 484 20.66 9.78 -6.47
N PHE A 485 21.12 9.77 -7.73
CA PHE A 485 21.36 8.50 -8.42
C PHE A 485 22.52 7.72 -7.79
N VAL A 486 22.35 6.40 -7.74
CA VAL A 486 23.26 5.41 -7.15
C VAL A 486 24.10 4.78 -8.26
N GLU A 487 25.35 4.40 -7.98
CA GLU A 487 26.18 3.67 -8.95
C GLU A 487 25.98 2.16 -8.74
N THR A 488 25.29 1.52 -9.68
CA THR A 488 24.96 0.08 -9.66
C THR A 488 26.05 -0.80 -10.30
N LYS A 489 27.10 -0.21 -10.88
CA LYS A 489 28.07 -0.94 -11.71
C LYS A 489 28.88 -1.99 -10.92
N GLY A 490 28.54 -3.26 -11.15
CA GLY A 490 29.35 -4.42 -10.79
C GLY A 490 29.17 -4.92 -9.36
N SER A 491 28.20 -4.38 -8.63
CA SER A 491 27.69 -4.94 -7.39
C SER A 491 26.56 -5.93 -7.68
N THR A 492 26.32 -6.88 -6.77
CA THR A 492 25.12 -7.73 -6.81
C THR A 492 23.85 -6.95 -6.43
N LEU A 493 22.68 -7.57 -6.57
CA LEU A 493 21.41 -6.97 -6.15
C LEU A 493 21.33 -6.90 -4.61
N GLU A 494 22.00 -7.85 -3.98
CA GLU A 494 22.11 -8.08 -2.55
C GLU A 494 23.12 -7.10 -1.90
N GLU A 495 24.27 -6.82 -2.54
CA GLU A 495 25.14 -5.68 -2.19
C GLU A 495 24.38 -4.34 -2.28
N LEU A 496 23.50 -4.20 -3.27
CA LEU A 496 22.68 -3.01 -3.45
C LEU A 496 21.65 -2.85 -2.33
N ASP A 497 21.09 -3.93 -1.77
CA ASP A 497 20.24 -3.85 -0.56
C ASP A 497 20.96 -3.16 0.59
N VAL A 498 22.20 -3.56 0.90
CA VAL A 498 23.05 -2.90 1.93
C VAL A 498 23.28 -1.41 1.61
N PHE A 499 23.56 -1.06 0.35
CA PHE A 499 23.74 0.35 -0.03
C PHE A 499 22.47 1.18 0.14
N PHE A 500 21.28 0.60 -0.08
CA PHE A 500 20.00 1.31 0.06
C PHE A 500 19.47 1.37 1.51
N GLU A 501 19.90 0.48 2.41
CA GLU A 501 19.68 0.65 3.87
C GLU A 501 20.58 1.74 4.49
N ALA A 502 21.79 1.93 3.96
CA ALA A 502 22.76 2.90 4.48
C ALA A 502 22.22 4.33 4.58
N LYS A 503 22.67 5.10 5.60
CA LYS A 503 22.11 6.44 5.92
C LYS A 503 22.13 7.44 4.74
N ASN A 504 23.02 7.26 3.75
CA ASN A 504 23.05 7.99 2.48
C ASN A 504 23.49 7.06 1.31
N PRO A 505 22.56 6.44 0.56
CA PRO A 505 22.87 5.41 -0.45
C PRO A 505 23.80 5.85 -1.58
N ARG A 506 23.65 7.11 -2.02
CA ARG A 506 24.48 7.72 -3.08
C ARG A 506 25.92 7.99 -2.62
N LYS A 507 26.20 8.08 -1.32
CA LYS A 507 27.59 8.07 -0.81
C LYS A 507 28.13 6.64 -0.72
N ALA A 508 27.40 5.74 -0.07
CA ALA A 508 27.82 4.35 0.16
C ALA A 508 28.27 3.65 -1.14
N SER A 509 27.43 3.65 -2.18
CA SER A 509 27.76 3.08 -3.50
C SER A 509 29.01 3.69 -4.14
N VAL A 510 29.18 5.01 -4.08
CA VAL A 510 30.35 5.71 -4.65
C VAL A 510 31.63 5.44 -3.84
N GLU A 511 31.50 5.15 -2.55
CA GLU A 511 32.61 4.80 -1.67
C GLU A 511 33.00 3.32 -1.80
N ALA A 512 32.03 2.40 -1.92
CA ALA A 512 32.26 0.99 -2.25
C ALA A 512 32.99 0.82 -3.59
N VAL A 513 32.55 1.51 -4.65
CA VAL A 513 33.21 1.49 -5.98
C VAL A 513 34.62 2.10 -5.93
N LYS A 514 34.93 2.99 -4.99
CA LYS A 514 36.30 3.47 -4.74
C LYS A 514 37.14 2.44 -3.95
N ALA A 515 36.58 1.83 -2.92
CA ALA A 515 37.24 0.81 -2.10
C ALA A 515 37.63 -0.40 -2.95
N ARG A 516 36.70 -0.97 -3.73
CA ARG A 516 36.98 -2.10 -4.63
C ARG A 516 38.05 -1.77 -5.67
N LYS A 517 38.12 -0.51 -6.14
CA LYS A 517 39.21 -0.05 -7.02
C LYS A 517 40.57 0.01 -6.32
N ARG A 518 40.63 0.40 -5.04
CA ARG A 518 41.86 0.35 -4.24
C ARG A 518 42.32 -1.09 -4.07
N ILE A 519 41.43 -1.99 -3.63
CA ILE A 519 41.71 -3.42 -3.44
C ILE A 519 42.26 -4.06 -4.74
N ILE A 520 41.63 -3.82 -5.90
CA ILE A 520 42.12 -4.34 -7.20
C ILE A 520 43.50 -3.74 -7.57
N GLN A 521 43.76 -2.48 -7.22
CA GLN A 521 45.04 -1.81 -7.49
C GLN A 521 46.15 -2.26 -6.53
N GLU A 522 45.81 -2.58 -5.29
CA GLU A 522 46.67 -3.14 -4.25
C GLU A 522 46.98 -4.62 -4.53
N GLN A 523 46.01 -5.43 -4.93
CA GLN A 523 46.21 -6.80 -5.42
C GLN A 523 47.14 -6.82 -6.64
N ARG A 524 46.87 -6.00 -7.67
CA ARG A 524 47.79 -5.85 -8.81
C ARG A 524 49.19 -5.38 -8.40
N GLY A 525 49.29 -4.50 -7.41
CA GLY A 525 50.57 -4.07 -6.83
C GLY A 525 51.29 -5.19 -6.07
N SER A 526 50.54 -6.04 -5.38
CA SER A 526 51.01 -7.22 -4.63
C SER A 526 51.49 -8.32 -5.57
N ASP A 527 50.75 -8.64 -6.62
CA ASP A 527 51.18 -9.61 -7.64
C ASP A 527 52.37 -9.05 -8.44
N SER A 528 52.39 -7.76 -8.75
CA SER A 528 53.56 -7.08 -9.33
C SER A 528 54.75 -6.95 -8.37
N ARG A 529 54.59 -7.29 -7.08
CA ARG A 529 55.70 -7.50 -6.13
C ARG A 529 56.07 -8.98 -6.12
N ARG A 530 55.11 -9.89 -5.87
CA ARG A 530 55.30 -11.35 -5.87
C ARG A 530 56.00 -11.89 -7.11
N VAL A 531 55.74 -11.35 -8.31
CA VAL A 531 56.45 -11.73 -9.55
C VAL A 531 57.93 -11.30 -9.49
N ARG A 532 58.23 -10.08 -9.04
CA ARG A 532 59.62 -9.61 -8.82
C ARG A 532 60.31 -10.33 -7.66
N ASP A 533 59.56 -10.63 -6.60
CA ASP A 533 60.05 -11.41 -5.46
C ASP A 533 60.31 -12.87 -5.87
N ALA A 534 59.60 -13.40 -6.88
CA ALA A 534 59.87 -14.69 -7.50
C ALA A 534 61.13 -14.63 -8.38
N GLU A 535 61.26 -13.64 -9.27
CA GLU A 535 62.49 -13.40 -10.06
C GLU A 535 63.74 -13.22 -9.17
N THR A 536 63.57 -12.59 -8.00
CA THR A 536 64.62 -12.40 -6.98
C THR A 536 64.88 -13.67 -6.15
N ARG A 537 63.87 -14.55 -6.01
CA ARG A 537 64.01 -15.87 -5.38
C ARG A 537 64.69 -16.87 -6.28
N ASP A 538 64.38 -16.91 -7.58
CA ASP A 538 65.09 -17.77 -8.53
C ASP A 538 66.59 -17.43 -8.59
N THR A 539 66.97 -16.16 -8.40
CA THR A 539 68.38 -15.79 -8.24
C THR A 539 69.00 -16.30 -6.94
N THR A 540 68.33 -16.15 -5.80
CA THR A 540 68.86 -16.55 -4.47
C THR A 540 68.74 -18.04 -4.13
N GLN A 541 67.80 -18.77 -4.73
CA GLN A 541 67.63 -20.21 -4.51
C GLN A 541 68.80 -21.02 -5.09
N SER A 542 69.55 -20.43 -6.04
CA SER A 542 70.85 -20.90 -6.53
C SER A 542 71.88 -21.15 -5.42
N GLU A 543 71.84 -20.38 -4.33
CA GLU A 543 72.91 -20.37 -3.31
C GLU A 543 72.59 -21.20 -2.05
N GLN A 544 71.30 -21.43 -1.72
CA GLN A 544 70.91 -21.95 -0.41
C GLN A 544 70.53 -23.44 -0.35
N VAL A 545 70.49 -24.15 -1.48
CA VAL A 545 70.04 -25.56 -1.53
C VAL A 545 71.06 -26.57 -0.94
N MET A 546 72.28 -26.14 -0.57
CA MET A 546 73.37 -27.06 -0.18
C MET A 546 73.40 -27.52 1.30
N LEU A 547 72.54 -27.01 2.22
CA LEU A 547 72.71 -27.27 3.66
C LEU A 547 71.48 -27.77 4.46
N ARG A 548 71.53 -29.09 4.73
CA ARG A 548 71.04 -29.86 5.91
C ARG A 548 69.58 -30.35 5.98
N MET A 549 69.47 -31.66 6.23
CA MET A 549 68.31 -32.38 6.76
C MET A 549 68.52 -32.71 8.26
N HIS A 550 67.44 -32.83 9.06
CA HIS A 550 67.09 -33.99 9.92
C HIS A 550 65.96 -33.68 10.95
N THR A 551 65.45 -34.71 11.63
CA THR A 551 64.19 -34.81 12.44
C THR A 551 64.43 -35.72 13.68
N PRO A 552 63.46 -36.22 14.52
CA PRO A 552 62.02 -35.91 14.81
C PRO A 552 61.66 -35.90 16.36
N GLN A 553 60.37 -36.13 16.72
CA GLN A 553 59.71 -36.45 18.05
C GLN A 553 59.02 -35.27 18.81
N GLY A 554 57.87 -35.38 19.52
CA GLY A 554 56.92 -36.48 19.85
C GLY A 554 55.59 -36.02 20.55
N PHE A 555 54.71 -36.94 21.01
CA PHE A 555 53.37 -36.77 21.70
C PHE A 555 53.36 -37.53 23.08
N PRO A 556 52.43 -37.41 24.08
CA PRO A 556 50.92 -37.36 24.04
C PRO A 556 50.15 -36.61 25.21
N GLY A 557 48.81 -36.75 25.38
CA GLY A 557 48.05 -36.41 26.63
C GLY A 557 46.50 -36.16 26.53
N LEU A 558 45.68 -36.51 27.55
CA LEU A 558 44.16 -36.52 27.61
C LEU A 558 43.64 -36.78 29.09
N VAL A 559 42.37 -36.65 29.59
CA VAL A 559 41.02 -36.23 29.08
C VAL A 559 40.20 -35.18 29.96
N PRO A 560 39.52 -35.47 31.11
CA PRO A 560 38.12 -34.95 31.36
C PRO A 560 37.76 -34.31 32.75
N ILE A 561 36.70 -33.46 32.82
CA ILE A 561 35.93 -33.03 34.04
C ILE A 561 34.41 -32.80 33.72
N ASP A 562 33.55 -32.91 34.76
CA ASP A 562 32.08 -32.96 34.87
C ASP A 562 31.17 -31.85 34.26
N ASN A 563 29.87 -32.19 34.18
CA ASN A 563 28.70 -31.30 34.05
C ASN A 563 27.85 -31.28 35.34
N GLY A 564 27.25 -30.14 35.70
CA GLY A 564 26.31 -30.01 36.83
C GLY A 564 25.30 -28.84 36.65
N PRO A 565 24.13 -28.86 37.32
CA PRO A 565 22.99 -28.02 36.91
C PRO A 565 22.80 -26.74 37.75
N ASP A 566 23.20 -25.56 37.24
CA ASP A 566 22.74 -24.25 37.75
C ASP A 566 23.09 -23.06 36.79
N GLY A 567 22.67 -23.15 35.52
CA GLY A 567 23.15 -22.25 34.45
C GLY A 567 22.52 -20.83 34.40
N THR A 568 21.20 -20.73 34.52
CA THR A 568 20.43 -19.57 34.03
C THR A 568 20.53 -18.29 34.89
N ARG A 569 20.93 -18.39 36.17
CA ARG A 569 20.85 -17.26 37.12
C ARG A 569 21.92 -16.16 36.99
N ARG A 570 22.90 -16.29 36.08
CA ARG A 570 24.07 -15.37 36.00
C ARG A 570 24.13 -14.44 34.78
N ALA A 571 23.16 -14.50 33.87
CA ALA A 571 23.17 -13.68 32.65
C ALA A 571 22.81 -12.19 32.90
N GLY A 572 21.68 -11.93 33.57
CA GLY A 572 21.13 -10.56 33.71
C GLY A 572 22.07 -9.55 34.39
N VAL A 573 22.71 -9.96 35.48
CA VAL A 573 23.66 -9.11 36.25
C VAL A 573 24.82 -8.63 35.38
N ARG A 574 25.26 -9.42 34.40
CA ARG A 574 26.37 -9.04 33.49
C ARG A 574 25.98 -7.97 32.48
N ARG A 575 24.75 -7.99 31.95
CA ARG A 575 24.25 -6.92 31.06
C ARG A 575 24.20 -5.57 31.80
N GLN A 576 23.72 -5.56 33.04
CA GLN A 576 23.63 -4.34 33.87
C GLN A 576 25.02 -3.79 34.25
N TRP A 577 25.97 -4.65 34.63
CA TRP A 577 27.34 -4.26 34.97
C TRP A 577 28.07 -3.59 33.79
N ALA A 578 27.93 -4.12 32.57
CA ALA A 578 28.55 -3.54 31.38
C ALA A 578 28.08 -2.10 31.10
N VAL A 579 26.79 -1.81 31.28
CA VAL A 579 26.23 -0.46 31.10
C VAL A 579 26.77 0.52 32.16
N LEU A 580 26.91 0.08 33.42
CA LEU A 580 27.48 0.90 34.48
C LEU A 580 28.96 1.23 34.25
N GLN A 581 29.77 0.28 33.77
CA GLN A 581 31.18 0.56 33.43
C GLN A 581 31.33 1.52 32.23
N VAL A 582 30.41 1.51 31.27
CA VAL A 582 30.43 2.45 30.14
C VAL A 582 30.03 3.87 30.58
N LEU A 583 29.12 4.01 31.55
CA LEU A 583 28.70 5.30 32.09
C LEU A 583 29.69 5.88 33.12
N PHE A 584 30.35 5.02 33.90
CA PHE A 584 31.29 5.40 34.96
C PHE A 584 32.63 4.65 34.84
N PRO A 585 33.44 4.89 33.78
CA PRO A 585 34.67 4.13 33.48
C PRO A 585 35.80 4.28 34.50
N HIS A 586 35.59 5.04 35.58
CA HIS A 586 36.58 5.35 36.63
C HIS A 586 36.04 5.14 38.07
N ALA A 587 34.90 4.45 38.24
CA ALA A 587 34.34 4.10 39.55
C ALA A 587 34.08 2.59 39.64
N THR A 588 34.15 2.02 40.84
CA THR A 588 33.78 0.62 41.09
C THR A 588 32.31 0.50 41.50
N LEU A 589 31.75 -0.71 41.55
CA LEU A 589 30.34 -0.90 41.87
C LEU A 589 30.00 -0.37 43.28
N ASP A 590 30.86 -0.67 44.25
CA ASP A 590 30.67 -0.29 45.65
C ASP A 590 30.76 1.24 45.87
N ASP A 591 31.47 1.96 44.99
CA ASP A 591 31.49 3.44 44.99
C ASP A 591 30.16 4.08 44.53
N LEU A 592 29.30 3.31 43.85
CA LEU A 592 28.08 3.79 43.19
C LEU A 592 26.79 3.41 43.93
N VAL A 593 26.80 2.36 44.76
CA VAL A 593 25.62 1.83 45.46
C VAL A 593 25.02 2.85 46.45
N ASP A 594 25.86 3.55 47.21
CA ASP A 594 25.43 4.49 48.25
C ASP A 594 25.27 5.95 47.74
N LYS A 595 25.13 6.17 46.42
CA LYS A 595 25.11 7.51 45.81
C LYS A 595 23.75 7.95 45.31
N ASP A 596 23.42 9.21 45.61
CA ASP A 596 22.19 9.82 45.12
C ASP A 596 22.28 10.24 43.63
N ARG A 597 21.10 10.51 43.06
CA ARG A 597 20.95 10.92 41.65
C ARG A 597 21.71 12.20 41.31
N ALA A 598 21.94 13.11 42.27
CA ALA A 598 22.64 14.36 42.03
C ALA A 598 24.16 14.16 41.97
N GLU A 599 24.74 13.31 42.84
CA GLU A 599 26.15 12.94 42.76
C GLU A 599 26.47 12.14 41.49
N LEU A 600 25.63 11.17 41.11
CA LEU A 600 25.82 10.36 39.91
C LEU A 600 25.86 11.21 38.63
N ILE A 601 24.96 12.18 38.48
CA ILE A 601 24.97 13.14 37.34
C ILE A 601 26.22 14.04 37.37
N ARG A 602 26.78 14.31 38.56
CA ARG A 602 27.99 15.13 38.74
C ARG A 602 29.30 14.36 38.50
N LEU A 603 29.26 13.03 38.58
CA LEU A 603 30.35 12.16 38.12
C LEU A 603 30.36 12.06 36.59
N LEU A 604 29.18 11.90 35.96
CA LEU A 604 29.03 11.90 34.50
C LEU A 604 29.53 13.21 33.86
N SER A 605 29.19 14.38 34.41
CA SER A 605 29.64 15.67 33.86
C SER A 605 31.13 16.00 34.07
N LYS A 606 31.89 15.14 34.76
CA LYS A 606 33.35 15.26 34.91
C LYS A 606 34.16 14.50 33.87
N SER A 607 33.58 13.55 33.14
CA SER A 607 34.32 12.73 32.17
C SER A 607 34.59 13.43 30.83
N SER A 608 33.85 14.50 30.52
CA SER A 608 33.88 15.17 29.22
C SER A 608 34.92 16.29 29.08
N SER A 609 36.04 16.25 29.82
CA SER A 609 37.02 17.35 29.81
C SER A 609 38.49 16.96 30.09
N THR A 610 39.09 16.12 29.23
CA THR A 610 40.54 16.18 28.93
C THR A 610 40.85 15.57 27.56
N ASP A 611 41.99 15.94 26.98
CA ASP A 611 42.36 15.70 25.58
C ASP A 611 43.37 14.56 25.35
N THR A 612 43.50 14.15 24.08
CA THR A 612 44.65 13.48 23.42
C THR A 612 45.04 12.00 23.66
N ASP A 613 45.20 11.30 22.52
CA ASP A 613 46.20 10.28 22.13
C ASP A 613 46.17 8.79 22.60
N LEU A 614 46.04 7.91 21.58
CA LEU A 614 46.65 6.55 21.43
C LEU A 614 46.09 5.37 22.30
N PRO A 615 46.36 4.09 21.96
CA PRO A 615 46.46 3.46 20.63
C PRO A 615 45.70 2.09 20.52
N THR A 616 45.97 1.36 19.43
CA THR A 616 45.38 0.11 18.94
C THR A 616 45.57 -1.16 19.81
N GLU A 617 44.57 -2.06 19.69
CA GLU A 617 44.63 -3.54 19.71
C GLU A 617 44.43 -4.36 21.03
N ARG A 618 43.63 -5.43 20.88
CA ARG A 618 43.46 -6.65 21.72
C ARG A 618 43.03 -6.49 23.20
N PHE A 619 41.81 -6.94 23.48
CA PHE A 619 41.63 -8.24 24.13
C PHE A 619 40.34 -8.93 23.64
N GLY A 620 40.47 -10.15 23.13
CA GLY A 620 39.33 -10.99 22.77
C GLY A 620 39.25 -12.19 23.72
N VAL A 621 38.09 -12.40 24.34
CA VAL A 621 37.76 -13.62 25.09
C VAL A 621 36.35 -14.04 24.69
N ALA A 622 36.25 -15.09 23.87
CA ALA A 622 34.98 -15.79 23.67
C ALA A 622 34.73 -16.70 24.87
N LEU A 623 33.52 -16.66 25.42
CA LEU A 623 33.00 -17.64 26.38
C LEU A 623 31.51 -17.86 26.12
N SER A 624 31.02 -19.06 26.44
CA SER A 624 29.92 -19.70 25.72
C SER A 624 28.82 -20.28 26.62
N VAL A 625 27.71 -20.67 25.98
CA VAL A 625 26.63 -21.60 26.43
C VAL A 625 25.47 -20.98 27.24
N SER A 626 24.27 -21.54 26.94
CA SER A 626 23.00 -21.58 27.68
C SER A 626 22.16 -20.30 27.91
N ASP A 627 20.99 -20.32 27.28
CA ASP A 627 19.64 -20.25 27.88
C ASP A 627 19.22 -19.00 28.67
N CYS A 628 18.48 -18.13 27.98
CA CYS A 628 17.17 -17.62 28.41
C CYS A 628 16.40 -17.18 27.15
N PRO A 629 15.06 -17.34 27.07
CA PRO A 629 14.29 -16.97 25.88
C PRO A 629 14.07 -15.45 25.80
N GLU A 630 14.08 -14.91 24.57
CA GLU A 630 13.70 -13.51 24.26
C GLU A 630 12.43 -13.46 23.38
N ASN A 631 11.48 -14.40 23.57
CA ASN A 631 10.08 -14.23 23.16
C ASN A 631 9.46 -13.15 24.05
N ALA A 632 9.34 -11.94 23.52
CA ALA A 632 8.76 -10.79 24.21
C ALA A 632 8.07 -9.80 23.24
N HIS A 633 7.79 -10.24 22.01
CA HIS A 633 7.25 -9.42 20.93
C HIS A 633 6.44 -10.15 19.83
N ASP A 634 6.38 -11.49 19.82
CA ASP A 634 5.79 -12.27 18.71
C ASP A 634 4.36 -12.81 19.04
N ALA A 635 4.08 -13.17 20.29
CA ALA A 635 2.82 -13.75 20.77
C ALA A 635 1.60 -12.78 20.67
N LEU A 636 1.83 -11.48 20.46
CA LEU A 636 0.76 -10.54 20.11
C LEU A 636 0.39 -10.53 18.62
N GLU A 637 1.22 -11.10 17.73
CA GLU A 637 0.90 -11.28 16.31
C GLU A 637 0.52 -12.75 15.99
N GLU A 638 1.16 -13.76 16.62
CA GLU A 638 0.83 -15.19 16.44
C GLU A 638 -0.66 -15.53 16.66
N SER A 639 -1.34 -14.84 17.58
CA SER A 639 -2.74 -15.14 17.96
C SER A 639 -3.81 -14.92 16.88
N ASP A 640 -3.45 -14.35 15.71
CA ASP A 640 -4.32 -14.19 14.54
C ASP A 640 -3.89 -15.05 13.33
N GLU A 641 -2.73 -15.75 13.38
CA GLU A 641 -2.21 -16.58 12.27
C GLU A 641 -2.80 -18.01 12.24
N ALA A 642 -3.30 -18.53 13.37
CA ALA A 642 -3.79 -19.90 13.54
C ALA A 642 -5.14 -20.26 12.85
N ASP A 643 -5.60 -19.51 11.84
CA ASP A 643 -6.91 -19.71 11.18
C ASP A 643 -6.90 -19.57 9.64
N ASP A 644 -5.72 -19.50 8.99
CA ASP A 644 -5.60 -19.23 7.55
C ASP A 644 -5.64 -20.51 6.67
N SER A 645 -6.86 -20.97 6.37
CA SER A 645 -7.11 -22.03 5.36
C SER A 645 -8.30 -21.79 4.42
N GLU A 646 -9.12 -20.75 4.64
CA GLU A 646 -10.22 -20.36 3.76
C GLU A 646 -10.31 -18.84 3.60
N ASP A 647 -10.50 -18.37 2.37
CA ASP A 647 -10.66 -16.94 2.09
C ASP A 647 -11.93 -16.38 2.76
N ARG A 648 -11.78 -15.33 3.57
CA ARG A 648 -12.86 -14.71 4.39
C ARG A 648 -13.90 -14.00 3.52
N HIS A 649 -14.77 -14.76 2.86
CA HIS A 649 -15.83 -14.27 1.97
C HIS A 649 -16.99 -13.65 2.74
N TRP A 650 -16.98 -12.32 2.89
CA TRP A 650 -18.04 -11.55 3.55
C TRP A 650 -19.02 -10.95 2.54
N ASP A 651 -20.25 -11.46 2.51
CA ASP A 651 -21.36 -10.90 1.74
C ASP A 651 -22.57 -10.62 2.65
N GLU A 652 -22.80 -9.33 2.94
CA GLU A 652 -23.97 -8.82 3.68
C GLU A 652 -25.31 -9.00 2.94
N SER A 653 -25.29 -9.23 1.62
CA SER A 653 -26.46 -9.47 0.79
C SER A 653 -26.85 -10.95 0.68
N ALA A 654 -25.91 -11.87 0.93
CA ALA A 654 -26.15 -13.30 1.04
C ALA A 654 -26.51 -13.77 2.47
N LYS A 655 -26.61 -12.86 3.45
CA LYS A 655 -27.20 -13.16 4.77
C LYS A 655 -28.68 -13.51 4.59
N ASP A 656 -29.04 -14.76 4.90
CA ASP A 656 -30.43 -15.24 4.90
C ASP A 656 -31.32 -14.34 5.78
N PRO A 657 -32.57 -14.00 5.42
CA PRO A 657 -33.40 -13.08 6.20
C PRO A 657 -33.58 -13.51 7.66
N ALA A 658 -33.60 -14.82 7.92
CA ALA A 658 -33.63 -15.38 9.27
C ALA A 658 -32.33 -15.11 10.05
N THR A 659 -31.16 -15.24 9.43
CA THR A 659 -29.86 -14.97 10.10
C THR A 659 -29.61 -13.47 10.29
N LEU A 660 -30.13 -12.62 9.39
CA LEU A 660 -30.12 -11.16 9.57
C LEU A 660 -30.95 -10.73 10.80
N ALA A 661 -32.01 -11.48 11.14
CA ALA A 661 -32.84 -11.22 12.32
C ALA A 661 -32.29 -11.78 13.65
N THR A 662 -31.34 -12.73 13.60
CA THR A 662 -30.70 -13.31 14.80
C THR A 662 -29.36 -12.65 15.15
N SER A 663 -28.71 -11.99 14.18
CA SER A 663 -27.41 -11.34 14.36
C SER A 663 -27.56 -9.86 14.74
N ASP A 664 -26.78 -9.40 15.72
CA ASP A 664 -26.67 -8.00 16.13
C ASP A 664 -25.18 -7.61 16.14
N ASP A 665 -24.64 -7.29 14.97
CA ASP A 665 -23.21 -7.04 14.75
C ASP A 665 -22.82 -5.67 15.33
N ILE A 666 -23.79 -4.78 15.53
CA ILE A 666 -23.61 -3.41 16.04
C ILE A 666 -23.21 -3.44 17.52
N ASN A 667 -23.87 -4.28 18.33
CA ASN A 667 -23.43 -4.59 19.69
C ASN A 667 -22.28 -5.61 19.73
N ALA A 668 -21.67 -5.95 18.57
CA ALA A 668 -20.66 -7.00 18.40
C ALA A 668 -21.13 -8.42 18.81
N ILE A 669 -22.43 -8.66 18.92
CA ILE A 669 -23.02 -9.94 19.35
C ILE A 669 -23.02 -10.96 18.20
N GLY A 670 -23.34 -10.51 16.97
CA GLY A 670 -23.38 -11.38 15.79
C GLY A 670 -22.03 -12.01 15.41
N LEU A 671 -20.92 -11.43 15.88
CA LEU A 671 -19.55 -11.85 15.56
C LEU A 671 -19.08 -13.11 16.30
N ALA A 672 -19.80 -13.56 17.32
CA ALA A 672 -19.41 -14.71 18.15
C ALA A 672 -19.87 -16.08 17.63
N GLY A 673 -20.68 -16.14 16.56
CA GLY A 673 -21.36 -17.36 16.12
C GLY A 673 -20.75 -18.08 14.91
N ASP A 674 -20.22 -17.35 13.92
CA ASP A 674 -19.89 -17.89 12.59
C ASP A 674 -18.42 -17.62 12.21
N ARG A 675 -17.57 -18.65 12.27
CA ARG A 675 -16.12 -18.57 12.01
C ARG A 675 -15.79 -18.07 10.60
N ARG A 676 -16.66 -18.33 9.62
CA ARG A 676 -16.48 -17.93 8.20
C ARG A 676 -16.98 -16.52 7.88
N ARG A 677 -17.68 -15.86 8.81
CA ARG A 677 -18.34 -14.57 8.57
C ARG A 677 -18.03 -13.56 9.67
N ARG A 678 -16.79 -13.06 9.67
CA ARG A 678 -16.34 -11.93 10.50
C ARG A 678 -16.24 -10.65 9.64
N SER A 679 -16.69 -9.51 10.18
CA SER A 679 -16.58 -8.21 9.52
C SER A 679 -15.24 -7.53 9.81
N TYR A 680 -14.85 -6.55 8.97
CA TYR A 680 -13.63 -5.76 9.18
C TYR A 680 -13.75 -4.75 10.35
N LEU A 681 -14.90 -4.67 11.03
CA LEU A 681 -15.10 -3.74 12.15
C LEU A 681 -14.23 -4.04 13.38
N GLY A 682 -13.54 -5.19 13.39
CA GLY A 682 -12.36 -5.43 14.20
C GLY A 682 -12.62 -5.88 15.64
N ILE A 683 -11.52 -6.00 16.39
CA ILE A 683 -11.51 -6.46 17.79
C ILE A 683 -11.92 -5.29 18.70
N CYS A 684 -13.21 -4.94 18.63
CA CYS A 684 -13.84 -4.02 19.57
C CYS A 684 -13.61 -4.50 21.00
N SER A 685 -13.37 -3.59 21.95
CA SER A 685 -13.02 -3.96 23.34
C SER A 685 -14.06 -4.84 24.06
N VAL A 686 -15.32 -4.88 23.60
CA VAL A 686 -16.32 -5.86 24.06
C VAL A 686 -15.91 -7.30 23.77
N GLY A 687 -15.33 -7.59 22.58
CA GLY A 687 -14.88 -8.93 22.23
C GLY A 687 -13.74 -9.42 23.14
N ALA A 688 -12.78 -8.53 23.42
CA ALA A 688 -11.72 -8.79 24.39
C ALA A 688 -12.30 -8.98 25.81
N VAL A 689 -13.19 -8.10 26.28
CA VAL A 689 -13.82 -8.24 27.60
C VAL A 689 -14.66 -9.50 27.72
N LEU A 690 -15.38 -9.93 26.67
CA LEU A 690 -16.12 -11.19 26.69
C LEU A 690 -15.16 -12.40 26.70
N LYS A 691 -14.06 -12.38 25.94
CA LYS A 691 -12.99 -13.40 26.05
C LYS A 691 -12.46 -13.50 27.49
N THR A 692 -12.06 -12.36 28.08
CA THR A 692 -11.56 -12.30 29.46
C THR A 692 -12.60 -12.75 30.48
N LEU A 693 -13.85 -12.32 30.33
CA LEU A 693 -14.96 -12.72 31.20
C LEU A 693 -15.22 -14.23 31.12
N PHE A 694 -15.17 -14.85 29.94
CA PHE A 694 -15.29 -16.30 29.80
C PHE A 694 -14.06 -17.07 30.34
N ARG A 695 -12.86 -16.48 30.34
CA ARG A 695 -11.66 -17.02 31.02
C ARG A 695 -11.82 -16.98 32.54
N LEU A 696 -12.31 -15.87 33.10
CA LEU A 696 -12.57 -15.69 34.54
C LEU A 696 -13.84 -16.43 35.02
N CYS A 697 -14.80 -16.69 34.15
CA CYS A 697 -16.07 -17.34 34.48
C CYS A 697 -16.54 -18.30 33.36
N PRO A 698 -15.96 -19.52 33.27
CA PRO A 698 -16.31 -20.48 32.21
C PRO A 698 -17.78 -20.91 32.19
N SER A 699 -18.46 -20.89 33.35
CA SER A 699 -19.90 -21.17 33.46
C SER A 699 -20.76 -20.17 32.68
N ALA A 700 -20.30 -18.92 32.50
CA ALA A 700 -21.00 -17.92 31.69
C ALA A 700 -21.05 -18.28 30.20
N LYS A 701 -19.98 -18.89 29.65
CA LYS A 701 -19.94 -19.45 28.27
C LYS A 701 -21.03 -20.52 28.10
N ALA A 702 -21.13 -21.46 29.05
CA ALA A 702 -22.13 -22.52 29.03
C ALA A 702 -23.58 -22.00 29.16
N CYS A 703 -23.82 -21.05 30.06
CA CYS A 703 -25.14 -20.44 30.25
C CYS A 703 -25.63 -19.66 29.02
N ILE A 704 -24.76 -18.94 28.32
CA ILE A 704 -25.11 -18.28 27.04
C ILE A 704 -25.45 -19.30 25.96
N ILE A 705 -24.62 -20.35 25.79
CA ILE A 705 -24.88 -21.41 24.78
C ILE A 705 -26.22 -22.11 25.03
N LYS A 706 -26.62 -22.26 26.30
CA LYS A 706 -27.91 -22.85 26.70
C LYS A 706 -29.09 -21.90 26.40
N ASP A 707 -29.06 -20.67 26.91
CA ASP A 707 -30.18 -19.74 26.77
C ASP A 707 -30.34 -19.20 25.34
N PHE A 708 -29.26 -19.13 24.53
CA PHE A 708 -29.33 -18.74 23.11
C PHE A 708 -30.22 -19.66 22.27
N LYS A 709 -30.30 -20.96 22.59
CA LYS A 709 -31.23 -21.90 21.94
C LYS A 709 -32.70 -21.53 22.19
N LEU A 710 -32.99 -20.86 23.30
CA LEU A 710 -34.31 -20.32 23.65
C LEU A 710 -34.55 -18.91 23.08
N TRP A 711 -33.52 -18.30 22.46
CA TRP A 711 -33.59 -16.97 21.83
C TRP A 711 -33.73 -17.00 20.31
N ALA A 712 -33.64 -18.20 19.72
CA ALA A 712 -33.95 -18.47 18.31
C ALA A 712 -35.30 -17.86 17.91
N PRO A 713 -35.48 -17.42 16.65
CA PRO A 713 -36.55 -16.51 16.30
C PRO A 713 -37.93 -17.18 16.38
N VAL A 714 -38.77 -16.64 17.26
CA VAL A 714 -40.22 -16.78 17.12
C VAL A 714 -40.60 -16.22 15.74
N GLN A 715 -41.57 -16.85 15.06
CA GLN A 715 -42.13 -16.30 13.83
C GLN A 715 -42.70 -14.89 14.07
N PRO A 716 -42.88 -14.05 13.01
CA PRO A 716 -43.46 -12.73 13.16
C PRO A 716 -44.95 -12.83 13.59
N ASP A 717 -45.14 -12.90 14.90
CA ASP A 717 -46.45 -12.93 15.55
C ASP A 717 -47.13 -11.55 15.40
N ASP A 718 -48.32 -11.52 14.80
CA ASP A 718 -49.15 -10.32 14.54
C ASP A 718 -49.73 -9.68 15.84
N THR A 719 -49.13 -9.96 16.99
CA THR A 719 -49.67 -9.69 18.33
C THR A 719 -48.97 -8.56 19.09
N ARG A 720 -47.96 -7.89 18.49
CA ARG A 720 -47.48 -6.59 19.01
C ARG A 720 -48.57 -5.53 18.77
N PRO A 721 -49.05 -4.80 19.81
CA PRO A 721 -50.11 -3.83 19.63
C PRO A 721 -49.61 -2.62 18.80
N THR A 722 -49.98 -2.57 17.52
CA THR A 722 -49.77 -1.41 16.67
C THR A 722 -50.41 -0.17 17.30
N LEU A 723 -49.58 0.79 17.72
CA LEU A 723 -50.00 2.06 18.34
C LEU A 723 -50.79 3.00 17.41
N LEU A 724 -51.05 2.60 16.17
CA LEU A 724 -52.00 3.21 15.24
C LEU A 724 -52.77 2.08 14.52
N PRO A 725 -54.10 2.16 14.39
CA PRO A 725 -54.89 1.12 13.74
C PRO A 725 -54.55 0.99 12.26
N GLN A 726 -54.43 -0.25 11.78
CA GLN A 726 -54.24 -0.53 10.35
C GLN A 726 -55.56 -0.26 9.60
N GLY A 727 -55.64 0.91 8.94
CA GLY A 727 -56.72 1.20 8.01
C GLY A 727 -56.61 0.37 6.72
N PRO A 728 -57.72 0.07 6.02
CA PRO A 728 -57.71 -0.66 4.75
C PRO A 728 -56.93 0.10 3.68
N VAL A 729 -56.50 -0.58 2.62
CA VAL A 729 -55.70 -0.02 1.50
C VAL A 729 -56.29 1.30 0.99
N ILE A 730 -55.53 2.41 1.11
CA ILE A 730 -56.02 3.78 0.82
C ILE A 730 -55.46 4.31 -0.51
N THR A 731 -56.25 5.17 -1.14
CA THR A 731 -55.98 5.94 -2.36
C THR A 731 -54.86 6.98 -2.20
N PRO A 732 -54.24 7.46 -3.31
CA PRO A 732 -53.01 8.28 -3.30
C PRO A 732 -53.11 9.68 -2.64
N SER A 733 -54.28 10.08 -2.12
CA SER A 733 -54.42 11.31 -1.33
C SER A 733 -53.95 11.17 0.11
N SER A 734 -53.94 9.97 0.70
CA SER A 734 -53.55 9.79 2.11
C SER A 734 -52.05 9.82 2.37
N ASP A 735 -51.23 9.37 1.40
CA ASP A 735 -49.79 9.22 1.62
C ASP A 735 -49.09 10.55 1.85
N SER A 736 -49.52 11.65 1.22
CA SER A 736 -48.86 12.94 1.41
C SER A 736 -48.94 13.46 2.85
N LEU A 737 -49.97 13.11 3.62
CA LEU A 737 -50.07 13.43 5.06
C LEU A 737 -49.21 12.50 5.93
N ARG A 738 -49.01 11.25 5.49
CA ARG A 738 -48.14 10.26 6.14
C ARG A 738 -46.66 10.61 5.91
N GLU A 739 -46.29 10.97 4.69
CA GLU A 739 -44.96 11.47 4.31
C GLU A 739 -44.59 12.75 5.09
N LEU A 740 -45.51 13.73 5.20
CA LEU A 740 -45.30 14.94 6.01
C LEU A 740 -45.04 14.65 7.50
N ARG A 741 -45.66 13.61 8.07
CA ARG A 741 -45.37 13.16 9.44
C ARG A 741 -43.96 12.57 9.55
N TYR A 742 -43.56 11.68 8.63
CA TYR A 742 -42.21 11.12 8.64
C TYR A 742 -41.12 12.20 8.48
N ILE A 743 -41.35 13.22 7.64
CA ILE A 743 -40.47 14.39 7.51
C ILE A 743 -40.31 15.10 8.87
N THR A 744 -41.41 15.35 9.59
CA THR A 744 -41.34 15.95 10.93
C THR A 744 -40.60 15.06 11.94
N PHE A 745 -40.88 13.75 11.99
CA PHE A 745 -40.13 12.83 12.87
C PHE A 745 -38.63 12.81 12.57
N TYR A 746 -38.20 12.91 11.31
CA TYR A 746 -36.79 13.06 10.94
C TYR A 746 -36.20 14.39 11.48
N PHE A 747 -36.88 15.52 11.25
CA PHE A 747 -36.39 16.84 11.65
C PHE A 747 -36.32 17.02 13.18
N ASP A 748 -37.23 16.40 13.94
CA ASP A 748 -37.23 16.48 15.40
C ASP A 748 -36.24 15.52 16.09
N ASN A 749 -35.97 14.33 15.52
CA ASN A 749 -35.26 13.24 16.23
C ASN A 749 -33.91 12.83 15.64
N VAL A 750 -33.57 13.23 14.40
CA VAL A 750 -32.34 12.79 13.71
C VAL A 750 -31.52 13.98 13.21
N GLN A 751 -32.15 14.95 12.55
CA GLN A 751 -31.49 16.20 12.15
C GLN A 751 -30.84 16.93 13.34
N ALA A 752 -31.40 16.82 14.55
CA ALA A 752 -30.81 17.39 15.77
C ALA A 752 -29.41 16.82 16.08
N ILE A 753 -29.13 15.57 15.69
CA ILE A 753 -27.84 14.89 15.91
C ILE A 753 -26.83 15.27 14.82
N THR A 754 -27.27 15.29 13.56
CA THR A 754 -26.44 15.57 12.38
C THR A 754 -27.10 16.66 11.51
N PRO A 755 -26.85 17.95 11.78
CA PRO A 755 -27.69 19.05 11.32
C PRO A 755 -27.38 19.54 9.88
N PHE A 756 -27.35 18.64 8.89
CA PHE A 756 -26.90 18.95 7.53
C PHE A 756 -27.98 19.42 6.55
N LEU A 757 -29.28 19.13 6.75
CA LEU A 757 -30.36 19.69 5.93
C LEU A 757 -30.84 21.06 6.45
N HIS A 758 -31.56 21.82 5.61
CA HIS A 758 -32.30 23.01 6.06
C HIS A 758 -33.80 22.72 6.04
N GLU A 759 -34.46 22.77 7.21
CA GLU A 759 -35.84 22.30 7.38
C GLU A 759 -36.83 23.05 6.48
N GLU A 760 -36.79 24.38 6.48
CA GLU A 760 -37.72 25.21 5.71
C GLU A 760 -37.55 24.99 4.20
N SER A 761 -36.32 25.06 3.69
CA SER A 761 -36.04 24.84 2.26
C SER A 761 -36.40 23.41 1.81
N PHE A 762 -36.21 22.41 2.68
CA PHE A 762 -36.62 21.04 2.41
C PHE A 762 -38.16 20.93 2.33
N ARG A 763 -38.89 21.51 3.30
CA ARG A 763 -40.36 21.48 3.35
C ARG A 763 -40.97 22.23 2.16
N VAL A 764 -40.45 23.38 1.76
CA VAL A 764 -40.88 24.12 0.55
C VAL A 764 -40.63 23.29 -0.71
N LYS A 765 -39.43 22.73 -0.91
CA LYS A 765 -39.12 21.93 -2.10
C LYS A 765 -39.96 20.63 -2.17
N PHE A 766 -40.37 20.09 -1.02
CA PHE A 766 -41.32 18.98 -0.94
C PHE A 766 -42.75 19.36 -1.37
N THR A 767 -43.27 20.52 -0.93
CA THR A 767 -44.64 20.95 -1.25
C THR A 767 -44.81 21.46 -2.68
N THR A 768 -43.81 22.15 -3.24
CA THR A 768 -43.90 22.73 -4.60
C THR A 768 -44.03 21.68 -5.71
N ARG A 769 -43.52 20.46 -5.51
CA ARG A 769 -43.58 19.27 -6.40
C ARG A 769 -43.05 19.40 -7.84
N ASP A 770 -42.84 20.59 -8.38
CA ASP A 770 -42.41 20.80 -9.77
C ASP A 770 -40.91 20.48 -10.00
N GLN A 771 -40.58 20.05 -11.22
CA GLN A 771 -39.25 19.67 -11.75
C GLN A 771 -38.26 19.04 -10.74
N GLN A 772 -38.68 17.98 -10.05
CA GLN A 772 -37.86 17.26 -9.08
C GLN A 772 -36.85 16.29 -9.74
N GLY A 773 -35.57 16.67 -9.74
CA GLY A 773 -34.46 15.83 -10.25
C GLY A 773 -34.13 14.61 -9.39
N SER A 774 -33.43 13.63 -9.96
CA SER A 774 -33.10 12.33 -9.33
C SER A 774 -32.37 12.47 -7.99
N SER A 775 -31.37 13.36 -7.87
CA SER A 775 -30.65 13.61 -6.61
C SER A 775 -31.58 14.04 -5.46
N TRP A 776 -32.57 14.88 -5.75
CA TRP A 776 -33.59 15.29 -4.77
C TRP A 776 -34.52 14.13 -4.41
N LEU A 777 -34.96 13.34 -5.39
CA LEU A 777 -35.82 12.18 -5.14
C LEU A 777 -35.10 11.11 -4.30
N GLY A 778 -33.80 10.90 -4.52
CA GLY A 778 -32.95 10.04 -3.67
C GLY A 778 -32.90 10.56 -2.23
N LEU A 779 -32.57 11.84 -2.03
CA LEU A 779 -32.54 12.47 -0.70
C LEU A 779 -33.90 12.42 0.01
N CYS A 780 -34.98 12.79 -0.69
CA CYS A 780 -36.32 12.82 -0.13
C CYS A 780 -36.78 11.42 0.33
N ASN A 781 -36.55 10.39 -0.48
CA ASN A 781 -36.87 9.01 -0.07
C ASN A 781 -35.97 8.52 1.08
N MET A 782 -34.71 8.95 1.20
CA MET A 782 -33.89 8.65 2.38
C MET A 782 -34.37 9.36 3.65
N VAL A 783 -34.84 10.62 3.55
CA VAL A 783 -35.48 11.33 4.69
C VAL A 783 -36.76 10.63 5.14
N LEU A 784 -37.60 10.18 4.19
CA LEU A 784 -38.81 9.40 4.49
C LEU A 784 -38.48 8.02 5.11
N THR A 785 -37.43 7.37 4.61
CA THR A 785 -36.90 6.10 5.16
C THR A 785 -36.57 6.26 6.64
N VAL A 786 -35.65 7.18 6.97
CA VAL A 786 -35.17 7.38 8.34
C VAL A 786 -36.26 7.98 9.24
N GLY A 787 -37.08 8.90 8.72
CA GLY A 787 -38.24 9.47 9.43
C GLY A 787 -39.29 8.43 9.81
N SER A 788 -39.50 7.39 8.99
CA SER A 788 -40.41 6.29 9.31
C SER A 788 -39.86 5.31 10.35
N ILE A 789 -38.53 5.17 10.47
CA ILE A 789 -37.90 4.47 11.60
C ILE A 789 -38.07 5.28 12.89
N ALA A 790 -37.82 6.60 12.83
CA ALA A 790 -37.99 7.51 13.96
C ALA A 790 -39.45 7.61 14.45
N SER A 791 -40.43 7.33 13.58
CA SER A 791 -41.85 7.19 13.94
C SER A 791 -42.27 5.76 14.34
N GLY A 792 -41.32 4.83 14.47
CA GLY A 792 -41.56 3.45 14.92
C GLY A 792 -42.10 2.46 13.87
N SER A 793 -42.09 2.76 12.56
CA SER A 793 -42.67 1.87 11.55
C SER A 793 -41.72 0.75 11.09
N ASP A 794 -42.16 -0.50 11.27
CA ASP A 794 -41.39 -1.72 10.91
C ASP A 794 -41.34 -2.05 9.41
N THR A 795 -42.20 -1.46 8.57
CA THR A 795 -42.31 -1.82 7.14
C THR A 795 -42.11 -0.66 6.18
N ALA A 796 -42.55 0.56 6.54
CA ALA A 796 -42.52 1.71 5.65
C ALA A 796 -41.08 2.09 5.20
N HIS A 797 -40.10 1.90 6.08
CA HIS A 797 -38.70 2.23 5.80
C HIS A 797 -38.13 1.39 4.63
N ILE A 798 -38.53 0.13 4.49
CA ILE A 798 -38.09 -0.75 3.40
C ILE A 798 -38.61 -0.24 2.05
N HIS A 799 -39.87 0.22 2.01
CA HIS A 799 -40.49 0.78 0.81
C HIS A 799 -39.78 2.06 0.33
N TYR A 800 -39.57 3.03 1.23
CA TYR A 800 -38.87 4.27 0.86
C TYR A 800 -37.39 4.04 0.54
N TYR A 801 -36.72 3.09 1.21
CA TYR A 801 -35.34 2.73 0.87
C TYR A 801 -35.22 2.18 -0.55
N ASN A 802 -36.11 1.28 -0.95
CA ASN A 802 -36.12 0.73 -2.31
C ASN A 802 -36.38 1.82 -3.37
N ARG A 803 -37.23 2.81 -3.07
CA ARG A 803 -37.43 4.01 -3.92
C ARG A 803 -36.22 4.93 -3.94
N ALA A 804 -35.50 5.11 -2.83
CA ALA A 804 -34.27 5.89 -2.80
C ALA A 804 -33.18 5.22 -3.66
N ARG A 805 -33.03 3.90 -3.55
CA ARG A 805 -32.03 3.12 -4.27
C ARG A 805 -32.15 3.25 -5.79
N SER A 806 -33.35 3.37 -6.36
CA SER A 806 -33.52 3.56 -7.82
C SER A 806 -32.99 4.90 -8.36
N TYR A 807 -32.75 5.89 -7.48
CA TYR A 807 -32.15 7.19 -7.84
C TYR A 807 -30.67 7.32 -7.41
N LEU A 808 -30.17 6.40 -6.59
CA LEU A 808 -28.80 6.37 -6.07
C LEU A 808 -27.97 5.29 -6.79
N ASN A 809 -27.91 5.41 -8.12
CA ASN A 809 -27.14 4.54 -9.00
C ASN A 809 -25.65 4.96 -9.04
N LEU A 810 -24.80 4.17 -9.70
CA LEU A 810 -23.35 4.45 -9.79
C LEU A 810 -23.07 5.83 -10.43
N ASP A 811 -23.84 6.21 -11.45
CA ASP A 811 -23.74 7.51 -12.12
C ASP A 811 -23.98 8.70 -11.18
N SER A 812 -24.80 8.49 -10.14
CA SER A 812 -25.09 9.51 -9.13
C SER A 812 -23.83 9.89 -8.33
N LEU A 813 -22.81 9.01 -8.23
CA LEU A 813 -21.49 9.33 -7.66
C LEU A 813 -20.63 10.20 -8.57
N GLY A 814 -20.84 10.13 -9.89
CA GLY A 814 -20.22 11.04 -10.86
C GLY A 814 -20.89 12.42 -10.89
N SER A 815 -22.17 12.49 -10.55
CA SER A 815 -22.90 13.76 -10.42
C SER A 815 -22.52 14.48 -9.11
N GLY A 816 -21.76 15.57 -9.22
CA GLY A 816 -21.37 16.43 -8.09
C GLY A 816 -22.54 17.23 -7.50
N ASN A 817 -23.46 16.55 -6.80
CA ASN A 817 -24.66 17.15 -6.20
C ASN A 817 -24.66 17.01 -4.67
N LEU A 818 -24.92 18.12 -3.97
CA LEU A 818 -25.02 18.16 -2.50
C LEU A 818 -26.15 17.26 -1.98
N GLU A 819 -27.25 17.14 -2.72
CA GLU A 819 -28.40 16.32 -2.34
C GLU A 819 -28.07 14.81 -2.41
N THR A 820 -27.33 14.38 -3.43
CA THR A 820 -26.80 13.00 -3.51
C THR A 820 -25.89 12.72 -2.32
N LEU A 821 -24.97 13.64 -2.00
CA LEU A 821 -24.08 13.50 -0.85
C LEU A 821 -24.85 13.32 0.45
N GLN A 822 -25.84 14.18 0.71
CA GLN A 822 -26.69 14.13 1.90
C GLN A 822 -27.53 12.84 1.96
N ALA A 823 -27.97 12.31 0.83
CA ALA A 823 -28.66 11.02 0.76
C ALA A 823 -27.73 9.84 1.13
N LEU A 824 -26.47 9.88 0.68
CA LEU A 824 -25.45 8.89 1.05
C LEU A 824 -25.09 8.97 2.55
N CYS A 825 -25.05 10.17 3.14
CA CYS A 825 -24.88 10.35 4.59
C CYS A 825 -26.00 9.64 5.39
N LEU A 826 -27.26 9.77 4.98
CA LEU A 826 -28.39 9.07 5.62
C LEU A 826 -28.34 7.55 5.40
N LEU A 827 -27.91 7.12 4.21
CA LEU A 827 -27.85 5.72 3.84
C LEU A 827 -26.76 4.97 4.61
N GLY A 828 -25.51 5.45 4.55
CA GLY A 828 -24.40 4.87 5.31
C GLY A 828 -24.56 5.09 6.81
N GLY A 829 -24.62 6.35 7.23
CA GLY A 829 -24.51 6.76 8.64
C GLY A 829 -25.67 6.35 9.54
N TYR A 830 -26.84 6.03 8.99
CA TYR A 830 -28.00 5.58 9.78
C TYR A 830 -28.61 4.29 9.25
N TYR A 831 -29.04 4.25 7.99
CA TYR A 831 -29.92 3.16 7.53
C TYR A 831 -29.22 1.79 7.43
N LEU A 832 -28.00 1.75 6.90
CA LEU A 832 -27.26 0.49 6.75
C LEU A 832 -26.71 -0.05 8.07
N HIS A 833 -26.40 0.83 9.04
CA HIS A 833 -26.20 0.39 10.42
C HIS A 833 -27.50 -0.18 11.01
N TYR A 834 -28.64 0.53 10.90
CA TYR A 834 -29.93 0.04 11.39
C TYR A 834 -30.34 -1.33 10.81
N ARG A 835 -29.99 -1.62 9.55
CA ARG A 835 -30.23 -2.91 8.86
C ARG A 835 -29.23 -4.04 9.23
N ASN A 836 -28.25 -3.78 10.10
CA ASN A 836 -27.17 -4.72 10.43
C ASN A 836 -26.27 -5.09 9.22
N SER A 837 -25.96 -4.08 8.40
CA SER A 837 -25.04 -4.13 7.24
C SER A 837 -23.90 -3.10 7.39
N PRO A 838 -22.97 -3.29 8.36
CA PRO A 838 -21.99 -2.27 8.72
C PRO A 838 -20.86 -2.06 7.71
N ASN A 839 -20.49 -3.06 6.91
CA ASN A 839 -19.40 -2.91 5.92
C ASN A 839 -19.91 -2.19 4.67
N MET A 840 -21.16 -2.43 4.27
CA MET A 840 -21.82 -1.60 3.25
C MET A 840 -22.00 -0.15 3.74
N ALA A 841 -22.31 0.06 5.02
CA ALA A 841 -22.38 1.40 5.63
C ALA A 841 -21.03 2.15 5.53
N TYR A 842 -19.95 1.48 5.95
CA TYR A 842 -18.58 2.00 5.89
C TYR A 842 -18.16 2.39 4.46
N SER A 843 -18.42 1.50 3.50
CA SER A 843 -18.09 1.72 2.08
C SER A 843 -18.79 2.95 1.50
N ILE A 844 -20.06 3.18 1.89
CA ILE A 844 -20.85 4.34 1.44
C ILE A 844 -20.42 5.64 2.13
N LEU A 845 -20.04 5.61 3.42
CA LEU A 845 -19.48 6.77 4.11
C LEU A 845 -18.14 7.20 3.50
N GLY A 846 -17.25 6.25 3.20
CA GLY A 846 -16.00 6.53 2.48
C GLY A 846 -16.22 7.13 1.08
N ALA A 847 -17.20 6.61 0.33
CA ALA A 847 -17.58 7.19 -0.96
C ALA A 847 -18.15 8.62 -0.82
N ALA A 848 -19.02 8.85 0.17
CA ALA A 848 -19.55 10.17 0.49
C ALA A 848 -18.43 11.16 0.88
N GLN A 849 -17.45 10.75 1.68
CA GLN A 849 -16.30 11.58 2.06
C GLN A 849 -15.49 12.01 0.82
N ARG A 850 -15.25 11.10 -0.14
CA ARG A 850 -14.57 11.44 -1.40
C ARG A 850 -15.41 12.40 -2.27
N LEU A 851 -16.73 12.20 -2.35
CA LEU A 851 -17.64 13.10 -3.07
C LEU A 851 -17.68 14.50 -2.42
N ALA A 852 -17.67 14.60 -1.09
CA ALA A 852 -17.59 15.87 -0.36
C ALA A 852 -16.25 16.60 -0.59
N ILE A 853 -15.14 15.85 -0.68
CA ILE A 853 -13.83 16.41 -1.04
C ILE A 853 -13.87 16.96 -2.47
N ALA A 854 -14.40 16.21 -3.44
CA ALA A 854 -14.55 16.65 -4.84
C ALA A 854 -15.46 17.89 -4.98
N LEU A 855 -16.55 17.96 -4.21
CA LEU A 855 -17.43 19.13 -4.09
C LEU A 855 -16.79 20.34 -3.40
N GLY A 856 -15.56 20.23 -2.89
CA GLY A 856 -14.87 21.29 -2.17
C GLY A 856 -15.50 21.66 -0.83
N LEU A 857 -16.22 20.74 -0.17
CA LEU A 857 -16.81 20.99 1.17
C LEU A 857 -15.74 21.12 2.26
N HIS A 858 -14.55 20.54 2.04
CA HIS A 858 -13.37 20.64 2.90
C HIS A 858 -12.69 22.02 2.89
N ARG A 859 -13.17 22.97 2.09
CA ARG A 859 -12.59 24.32 1.95
C ARG A 859 -13.55 25.35 2.52
N GLU A 860 -13.07 26.18 3.43
CA GLU A 860 -13.81 27.35 3.90
C GLU A 860 -13.68 28.47 2.84
N PRO A 861 -14.77 28.89 2.17
CA PRO A 861 -14.71 29.89 1.12
C PRO A 861 -14.66 31.32 1.70
N PRO A 862 -14.00 32.28 1.03
CA PRO A 862 -13.86 33.63 1.55
C PRO A 862 -15.22 34.35 1.65
N VAL A 863 -15.46 34.99 2.80
CA VAL A 863 -16.64 35.82 3.04
C VAL A 863 -16.54 37.10 2.20
N ARG A 864 -17.24 37.14 1.06
CA ARG A 864 -17.42 38.35 0.26
C ARG A 864 -18.39 39.29 0.98
N ASN A 865 -17.86 40.37 1.56
CA ASN A 865 -18.68 41.43 2.16
C ASN A 865 -19.43 42.29 1.11
N GLU A 866 -19.03 42.20 -0.16
CA GLU A 866 -19.51 43.02 -1.27
C GLU A 866 -20.61 42.29 -2.08
N GLN A 867 -21.82 42.23 -1.52
CA GLN A 867 -23.05 41.97 -2.28
C GLN A 867 -24.08 43.08 -1.98
N PRO A 868 -24.57 43.84 -2.97
CA PRO A 868 -25.48 44.97 -2.72
C PRO A 868 -26.88 44.59 -2.22
N ASP A 869 -27.29 43.33 -2.43
CA ASP A 869 -28.64 42.84 -2.19
C ASP A 869 -28.70 41.98 -0.90
N PRO A 870 -29.53 42.35 0.10
CA PRO A 870 -29.67 41.60 1.34
C PRO A 870 -30.29 40.20 1.16
N GLU A 871 -31.19 39.99 0.18
CA GLU A 871 -31.80 38.67 -0.05
C GLU A 871 -30.80 37.70 -0.68
N ALA A 872 -30.07 38.15 -1.71
CA ALA A 872 -28.96 37.39 -2.29
C ALA A 872 -27.88 37.06 -1.24
N ARG A 873 -27.57 37.99 -0.33
CA ARG A 873 -26.62 37.78 0.77
C ARG A 873 -27.11 36.72 1.76
N GLY A 874 -28.39 36.75 2.15
CA GLY A 874 -28.99 35.72 3.00
C GLY A 874 -28.93 34.33 2.36
N SER A 875 -29.33 34.24 1.09
CA SER A 875 -29.25 33.01 0.28
C SER A 875 -27.80 32.50 0.10
N TYR A 876 -26.80 33.39 0.05
CA TYR A 876 -25.39 33.01 0.02
C TYR A 876 -24.93 32.43 1.36
N VAL A 877 -25.18 33.13 2.47
CA VAL A 877 -24.80 32.67 3.83
C VAL A 877 -25.44 31.33 4.16
N LEU A 878 -26.74 31.15 3.88
CA LEU A 878 -27.44 29.89 4.11
C LEU A 878 -26.78 28.71 3.38
N ARG A 879 -26.38 28.91 2.12
CA ARG A 879 -25.67 27.89 1.33
C ARG A 879 -24.26 27.58 1.86
N LEU A 880 -23.54 28.58 2.38
CA LEU A 880 -22.25 28.37 3.04
C LEU A 880 -22.43 27.52 4.31
N GLU A 881 -23.40 27.88 5.15
CA GLU A 881 -23.71 27.12 6.36
C GLU A 881 -24.14 25.69 6.05
N THR A 882 -25.04 25.46 5.09
CA THR A 882 -25.45 24.10 4.70
C THR A 882 -24.25 23.26 4.25
N ARG A 883 -23.30 23.83 3.50
CA ARG A 883 -22.05 23.15 3.11
C ARG A 883 -21.18 22.83 4.32
N ARG A 884 -20.92 23.80 5.20
CA ARG A 884 -20.09 23.60 6.42
C ARG A 884 -20.73 22.55 7.36
N ARG A 885 -22.03 22.63 7.60
CA ARG A 885 -22.79 21.66 8.41
C ARG A 885 -22.78 20.26 7.78
N THR A 886 -22.88 20.15 6.45
CA THR A 886 -22.78 18.86 5.74
C THR A 886 -21.38 18.24 5.87
N TRP A 887 -20.31 19.04 5.76
CA TRP A 887 -18.93 18.57 5.95
C TRP A 887 -18.72 17.97 7.34
N TRP A 888 -19.00 18.75 8.40
CA TRP A 888 -18.77 18.28 9.77
C TRP A 888 -19.71 17.15 10.19
N SER A 889 -20.97 17.14 9.72
CA SER A 889 -21.88 16.01 9.99
C SER A 889 -21.37 14.71 9.36
N LEU A 890 -20.87 14.77 8.12
CA LEU A 890 -20.27 13.62 7.44
C LEU A 890 -18.97 13.17 8.14
N TYR A 891 -18.12 14.11 8.54
CA TYR A 891 -16.90 13.80 9.31
C TYR A 891 -17.25 13.10 10.63
N CYS A 892 -18.27 13.56 11.35
CA CYS A 892 -18.76 12.89 12.55
C CYS A 892 -19.30 11.49 12.27
N LEU A 893 -20.13 11.30 11.23
CA LEU A 893 -20.68 9.99 10.86
C LEU A 893 -19.59 8.99 10.47
N ASP A 894 -18.59 9.41 9.68
CA ASP A 894 -17.42 8.60 9.31
C ASP A 894 -16.53 8.29 10.52
N THR A 895 -16.33 9.27 11.42
CA THR A 895 -15.63 9.06 12.69
C THR A 895 -16.36 8.00 13.54
N TRP A 896 -17.68 8.12 13.68
CA TRP A 896 -18.49 7.18 14.47
C TRP A 896 -18.47 5.74 13.93
N ALA A 897 -18.26 5.56 12.61
CA ALA A 897 -18.08 4.25 11.98
C ALA A 897 -16.62 3.75 12.00
N THR A 898 -15.64 4.61 12.33
CA THR A 898 -14.19 4.30 12.32
C THR A 898 -13.55 4.20 13.71
N SER A 899 -14.18 4.71 14.77
CA SER A 899 -13.68 4.76 16.17
C SER A 899 -13.52 3.39 16.88
N LEU A 900 -13.42 2.28 16.14
CA LEU A 900 -13.28 0.92 16.67
C LEU A 900 -11.89 0.30 16.40
N ARG A 901 -10.93 1.11 15.93
CA ARG A 901 -9.54 0.68 15.78
C ARG A 901 -8.88 0.40 17.15
N PRO A 902 -7.94 -0.55 17.23
CA PRO A 902 -7.07 -0.70 18.39
C PRO A 902 -6.36 0.62 18.69
N ILE A 903 -6.40 1.01 19.96
CA ILE A 903 -5.61 2.12 20.49
C ILE A 903 -4.30 1.51 20.97
N ASN A 904 -3.19 1.80 20.28
CA ASN A 904 -1.85 1.43 20.75
C ASN A 904 -1.63 2.00 22.17
N ARG A 905 -0.86 1.30 23.02
CA ARG A 905 -0.73 1.60 24.46
C ARG A 905 -0.49 3.09 24.72
N ILE A 906 -1.52 3.76 25.23
CA ILE A 906 -1.45 5.13 25.76
C ILE A 906 -0.89 5.03 27.18
N SER A 907 0.11 5.83 27.54
CA SER A 907 0.64 5.87 28.91
C SER A 907 -0.40 6.42 29.89
N VAL A 908 -0.29 6.10 31.18
CA VAL A 908 -1.23 6.61 32.20
C VAL A 908 -1.30 8.15 32.19
N HIS A 909 -0.16 8.82 31.95
CA HIS A 909 -0.10 10.28 31.86
C HIS A 909 -0.84 10.83 30.62
N GLU A 910 -0.65 10.23 29.44
CA GLU A 910 -1.40 10.62 28.23
C GLU A 910 -2.90 10.32 28.38
N ALA A 911 -3.27 9.21 29.02
CA ALA A 911 -4.65 8.88 29.32
C ALA A 911 -5.28 9.92 30.25
N GLN A 912 -4.59 10.34 31.32
CA GLN A 912 -5.04 11.41 32.20
C GLN A 912 -5.15 12.77 31.48
N ALA A 913 -4.21 13.10 30.59
CA ALA A 913 -4.25 14.33 29.81
C ALA A 913 -5.45 14.36 28.82
N LEU A 914 -5.71 13.24 28.13
CA LEU A 914 -6.84 13.09 27.22
C LEU A 914 -8.19 13.08 27.95
N ASP A 915 -8.28 12.46 29.13
CA ASP A 915 -9.49 12.53 29.96
C ASP A 915 -9.74 13.96 30.46
N TYR A 916 -8.69 14.70 30.84
CA TYR A 916 -8.77 16.11 31.20
C TYR A 916 -9.23 16.99 30.04
N ASP A 917 -8.71 16.82 28.83
CA ASP A 917 -9.16 17.58 27.65
C ASP A 917 -10.60 17.21 27.25
N LEU A 918 -11.04 15.95 27.43
CA LEU A 918 -12.44 15.55 27.26
C LEU A 918 -13.36 16.22 28.30
N GLN A 919 -13.00 16.23 29.58
CA GLN A 919 -13.73 16.93 30.64
C GLN A 919 -13.82 18.43 30.31
N ARG A 920 -12.69 19.06 30.01
CA ARG A 920 -12.59 20.49 29.66
C ARG A 920 -13.39 20.87 28.41
N TRP A 921 -13.48 19.98 27.42
CA TRP A 921 -14.36 20.16 26.27
C TRP A 921 -15.84 20.10 26.66
N TYR A 922 -16.23 19.14 27.51
CA TYR A 922 -17.61 18.98 27.96
C TYR A 922 -18.07 20.14 28.87
N ASP A 923 -17.21 20.61 29.77
CA ASP A 923 -17.46 21.80 30.60
C ASP A 923 -17.42 23.12 29.81
N GLY A 924 -16.77 23.11 28.65
CA GLY A 924 -16.79 24.20 27.68
C GLY A 924 -18.03 24.24 26.78
N LEU A 925 -18.98 23.31 26.93
CA LEU A 925 -20.23 23.32 26.16
C LEU A 925 -21.15 24.47 26.60
N HIS A 926 -21.95 24.97 25.66
CA HIS A 926 -22.96 25.98 25.96
C HIS A 926 -24.00 25.41 26.96
N PRO A 927 -24.47 26.15 28.00
CA PRO A 927 -25.29 25.59 29.09
C PRO A 927 -26.53 24.79 28.66
N VAL A 928 -27.16 25.16 27.54
CA VAL A 928 -28.27 24.46 26.88
C VAL A 928 -27.95 23.00 26.48
N LEU A 929 -26.68 22.68 26.30
CA LEU A 929 -26.14 21.33 26.02
C LEU A 929 -25.46 20.68 27.23
N GLN A 930 -25.44 21.33 28.39
CA GLN A 930 -24.82 20.83 29.63
C GLN A 930 -25.88 20.52 30.69
N HIS A 931 -26.86 21.40 30.89
CA HIS A 931 -27.90 21.26 31.90
C HIS A 931 -29.17 20.58 31.37
N THR A 932 -29.87 19.87 32.26
CA THR A 932 -31.09 19.13 31.94
C THR A 932 -32.31 20.05 31.74
N ILE A 933 -32.36 21.17 32.49
CA ILE A 933 -33.53 22.05 32.66
C ILE A 933 -33.71 23.03 31.50
N ASP A 934 -32.62 23.63 30.99
CA ASP A 934 -32.69 24.78 30.08
C ASP A 934 -32.72 24.42 28.58
N ALA A 935 -32.82 23.13 28.23
CA ALA A 935 -32.78 22.68 26.84
C ALA A 935 -34.16 22.73 26.15
N PRO A 936 -34.27 23.38 24.97
CA PRO A 936 -35.43 23.20 24.09
C PRO A 936 -35.64 21.72 23.74
N PRO A 937 -36.88 21.21 23.58
CA PRO A 937 -37.14 19.79 23.32
C PRO A 937 -36.39 19.21 22.11
N ARG A 938 -36.17 20.01 21.06
CA ARG A 938 -35.36 19.62 19.89
C ARG A 938 -33.86 19.50 20.17
N MET A 939 -33.33 20.18 21.20
CA MET A 939 -31.92 20.13 21.60
C MET A 939 -31.64 19.06 22.66
N THR A 940 -32.64 18.66 23.46
CA THR A 940 -32.56 17.49 24.36
C THR A 940 -31.97 16.28 23.63
N VAL A 941 -32.48 15.96 22.45
CA VAL A 941 -32.02 14.85 21.60
C VAL A 941 -30.51 14.93 21.29
N ALA A 942 -30.00 16.12 20.99
CA ALA A 942 -28.58 16.35 20.71
C ALA A 942 -27.73 16.24 22.00
N ARG A 943 -28.23 16.79 23.12
CA ARG A 943 -27.58 16.74 24.43
C ARG A 943 -27.39 15.30 24.94
N GLU A 944 -28.46 14.49 24.93
CA GLU A 944 -28.38 13.10 25.41
C GLU A 944 -27.38 12.29 24.56
N PHE A 945 -27.38 12.49 23.23
CA PHE A 945 -26.42 11.84 22.34
C PHE A 945 -24.97 12.28 22.62
N LEU A 946 -24.72 13.58 22.81
CA LEU A 946 -23.39 14.12 23.12
C LEU A 946 -22.88 13.63 24.49
N ARG A 947 -23.73 13.60 25.52
CA ARG A 947 -23.35 13.10 26.86
C ARG A 947 -23.01 11.60 26.83
N ASN A 948 -23.79 10.80 26.09
CA ASN A 948 -23.49 9.38 25.92
C ASN A 948 -22.18 9.14 25.14
N ARG A 949 -21.88 9.97 24.12
CA ARG A 949 -20.59 9.96 23.41
C ARG A 949 -19.42 10.33 24.34
N TYR A 950 -19.59 11.37 25.17
CA TYR A 950 -18.60 11.82 26.15
C TYR A 950 -18.22 10.70 27.13
N TYR A 951 -19.21 10.12 27.81
CA TYR A 951 -18.98 9.00 28.73
C TYR A 951 -18.33 7.80 28.03
N ASN A 952 -18.75 7.47 26.80
CA ASN A 952 -18.19 6.36 26.04
C ASN A 952 -16.71 6.55 25.68
N ALA A 953 -16.28 7.76 25.33
CA ALA A 953 -14.87 8.06 25.06
C ALA A 953 -14.00 7.84 26.30
N ARG A 954 -14.43 8.39 27.46
CA ARG A 954 -13.75 8.22 28.76
C ARG A 954 -13.73 6.75 29.22
N LEU A 955 -14.82 6.03 28.98
CA LEU A 955 -14.92 4.59 29.26
C LEU A 955 -13.93 3.78 28.41
N ILE A 956 -13.85 4.03 27.10
CA ILE A 956 -12.92 3.31 26.20
C ILE A 956 -11.47 3.55 26.62
N LEU A 957 -11.11 4.79 26.94
CA LEU A 957 -9.76 5.20 27.34
C LEU A 957 -9.31 4.57 28.67
N SER A 958 -10.20 4.51 29.67
CA SER A 958 -9.88 3.97 31.01
C SER A 958 -9.97 2.43 31.09
N ARG A 959 -10.82 1.80 30.27
CA ARG A 959 -11.10 0.34 30.27
C ARG A 959 -9.90 -0.53 29.88
N CYS A 960 -8.96 0.00 29.11
CA CYS A 960 -7.72 -0.70 28.76
C CYS A 960 -6.89 -1.06 30.02
N PHE A 961 -6.84 -0.18 31.01
CA PHE A 961 -6.09 -0.40 32.26
C PHE A 961 -6.78 -1.41 33.18
N LEU A 962 -8.13 -1.41 33.23
CA LEU A 962 -8.88 -2.45 33.94
C LEU A 962 -8.65 -3.84 33.32
N LEU A 963 -8.64 -3.94 31.99
CA LEU A 963 -8.30 -5.18 31.27
C LEU A 963 -6.87 -5.64 31.54
N TYR A 964 -5.91 -4.72 31.61
CA TYR A 964 -4.52 -5.05 31.93
C TYR A 964 -4.38 -5.64 33.34
N MET A 965 -5.03 -5.05 34.35
CA MET A 965 -5.06 -5.63 35.70
C MET A 965 -5.75 -7.00 35.75
N THR A 966 -6.75 -7.27 34.91
CA THR A 966 -7.38 -8.61 34.83
C THR A 966 -6.48 -9.69 34.25
N TYR A 967 -5.29 -9.32 33.77
CA TYR A 967 -4.31 -10.25 33.20
C TYR A 967 -3.11 -10.52 34.14
N GLU A 968 -2.46 -9.48 34.68
CA GLU A 968 -1.16 -9.61 35.37
C GLU A 968 -1.21 -10.21 36.79
N ASP A 969 -2.40 -10.58 37.31
CA ASP A 969 -2.64 -11.22 38.62
C ASP A 969 -1.92 -12.58 38.82
N THR A 970 -1.10 -13.02 37.85
CA THR A 970 -0.25 -14.23 37.92
C THR A 970 1.26 -13.95 37.98
N THR A 971 1.72 -12.70 37.78
CA THR A 971 3.17 -12.40 37.65
C THR A 971 3.68 -11.16 38.39
N ARG A 972 2.84 -10.19 38.78
CA ARG A 972 3.26 -9.03 39.60
C ARG A 972 2.63 -9.04 41.00
N LEU A 973 3.46 -8.89 42.05
CA LEU A 973 2.95 -8.79 43.42
C LEU A 973 2.22 -7.48 43.75
N HIS A 974 2.51 -6.38 43.04
CA HIS A 974 1.88 -5.06 43.25
C HIS A 974 1.73 -4.29 41.92
N PRO A 975 0.50 -3.90 41.50
CA PRO A 975 0.28 -2.98 40.38
C PRO A 975 0.71 -1.54 40.71
N HIS A 976 0.97 -0.70 39.69
CA HIS A 976 1.37 0.68 39.93
C HIS A 976 0.16 1.55 40.39
N PRO A 977 0.30 2.43 41.42
CA PRO A 977 -0.84 3.16 41.96
C PRO A 977 -1.64 4.01 40.95
N ALA A 978 -0.97 4.54 39.92
CA ALA A 978 -1.64 5.32 38.87
C ALA A 978 -2.50 4.46 37.93
N GLU A 979 -2.17 3.17 37.77
CA GLU A 979 -2.98 2.22 36.98
C GLU A 979 -4.22 1.79 37.76
N GLN A 980 -4.08 1.55 39.06
CA GLN A 980 -5.19 1.32 39.99
C GLN A 980 -6.15 2.52 40.00
N GLN A 981 -5.63 3.75 39.99
CA GLN A 981 -6.41 4.98 39.86
C GLN A 981 -7.18 5.05 38.53
N MET A 982 -6.57 4.62 37.42
CA MET A 982 -7.24 4.61 36.11
C MET A 982 -8.32 3.52 36.02
N ALA A 983 -8.10 2.36 36.66
CA ALA A 983 -9.10 1.31 36.76
C ALA A 983 -10.28 1.67 37.69
N SER A 984 -10.04 2.37 38.80
CA SER A 984 -11.12 2.87 39.66
C SER A 984 -11.91 3.99 38.97
N LEU A 985 -11.24 4.88 38.23
CA LEU A 985 -11.89 5.86 37.35
C LEU A 985 -12.79 5.18 36.31
N CYS A 986 -12.33 4.08 35.68
CA CYS A 986 -13.16 3.29 34.76
C CYS A 986 -14.45 2.76 35.42
N ARG A 987 -14.36 2.26 36.65
CA ARG A 987 -15.51 1.77 37.44
C ARG A 987 -16.48 2.91 37.76
N SER A 988 -15.98 4.08 38.16
CA SER A 988 -16.80 5.28 38.40
C SER A 988 -17.56 5.70 37.14
N ILE A 989 -16.84 5.88 36.02
CA ILE A 989 -17.42 6.26 34.72
C ILE A 989 -18.49 5.26 34.30
N ALA A 990 -18.29 3.96 34.49
CA ALA A 990 -19.30 2.96 34.15
C ALA A 990 -20.59 3.10 34.99
N GLY A 991 -20.46 3.36 36.30
CA GLY A 991 -21.59 3.65 37.19
C GLY A 991 -22.33 4.94 36.79
N GLU A 992 -21.58 6.04 36.61
CA GLU A 992 -22.10 7.33 36.13
C GLU A 992 -22.84 7.18 34.79
N THR A 993 -22.31 6.37 33.86
CA THR A 993 -22.92 6.11 32.55
C THR A 993 -24.25 5.36 32.68
N ILE A 994 -24.31 4.33 33.52
CA ILE A 994 -25.54 3.56 33.78
C ILE A 994 -26.61 4.47 34.38
N ASP A 995 -26.25 5.24 35.41
CA ASP A 995 -27.17 6.16 36.09
C ASP A 995 -27.66 7.27 35.15
N ALA A 996 -26.76 7.89 34.39
CA ALA A 996 -27.09 8.96 33.46
C ALA A 996 -27.91 8.48 32.23
N ILE A 997 -27.84 7.20 31.86
CA ILE A 997 -28.72 6.63 30.83
C ILE A 997 -30.07 6.25 31.43
N ALA A 998 -30.10 5.62 32.61
CA ALA A 998 -31.34 5.23 33.29
C ALA A 998 -32.24 6.45 33.60
N LEU A 999 -31.66 7.58 34.02
CA LEU A 999 -32.41 8.78 34.41
C LEU A 999 -32.94 9.64 33.24
N TYR A 1000 -32.32 9.58 32.06
CA TYR A 1000 -32.51 10.60 31.01
C TYR A 1000 -32.70 10.05 29.58
N TRP A 1001 -32.91 8.75 29.41
CA TRP A 1001 -33.21 8.18 28.09
C TRP A 1001 -34.53 8.74 27.50
N VAL A 1002 -34.58 8.85 26.17
CA VAL A 1002 -35.72 9.46 25.45
C VAL A 1002 -36.51 8.37 24.71
N PRO A 1003 -37.85 8.32 24.83
CA PRO A 1003 -38.69 7.34 24.14
C PRO A 1003 -38.80 7.63 22.63
N ASN A 1004 -37.74 7.28 21.90
CA ASN A 1004 -37.68 7.26 20.45
C ASN A 1004 -36.81 6.08 19.98
N ARG A 1005 -37.24 5.34 18.95
CA ARG A 1005 -36.56 4.15 18.42
C ARG A 1005 -35.09 4.41 18.03
N THR A 1006 -34.79 5.58 17.47
CA THR A 1006 -33.42 5.98 17.08
C THR A 1006 -32.56 6.32 18.30
N GLN A 1007 -33.15 6.90 19.35
CA GLN A 1007 -32.43 7.25 20.58
C GLN A 1007 -32.21 6.05 21.48
N VAL A 1008 -33.22 5.18 21.63
CA VAL A 1008 -33.11 3.92 22.37
C VAL A 1008 -32.09 2.98 21.74
N TRP A 1009 -32.02 2.89 20.41
CA TRP A 1009 -30.96 2.12 19.74
C TRP A 1009 -29.55 2.60 20.11
N ASN A 1010 -29.33 3.92 20.17
CA ASN A 1010 -28.06 4.49 20.64
C ASN A 1010 -27.82 4.25 22.14
N ALA A 1011 -28.80 4.60 22.99
CA ALA A 1011 -28.69 4.48 24.44
C ALA A 1011 -28.44 3.04 24.90
N ALA A 1012 -29.11 2.06 24.28
CA ALA A 1012 -28.92 0.64 24.55
C ALA A 1012 -27.49 0.16 24.22
N TRP A 1013 -26.87 0.68 23.15
CA TRP A 1013 -25.48 0.39 22.80
C TRP A 1013 -24.51 0.91 23.86
N TYR A 1014 -24.65 2.17 24.29
CA TYR A 1014 -23.80 2.75 25.34
C TYR A 1014 -24.02 2.07 26.71
N LEU A 1015 -25.26 1.73 27.05
CA LEU A 1015 -25.59 1.01 28.29
C LEU A 1015 -24.97 -0.40 28.29
N PHE A 1016 -25.00 -1.10 27.16
CA PHE A 1016 -24.34 -2.40 26.99
C PHE A 1016 -22.82 -2.30 27.14
N GLN A 1017 -22.19 -1.26 26.59
CA GLN A 1017 -20.76 -0.99 26.78
C GLN A 1017 -20.42 -0.77 28.26
N ALA A 1018 -21.23 0.01 28.99
CA ALA A 1018 -21.01 0.31 30.41
C ALA A 1018 -21.19 -0.93 31.30
N CYS A 1019 -22.21 -1.76 31.06
CA CYS A 1019 -22.48 -2.99 31.83
C CYS A 1019 -21.29 -3.96 31.88
N MET A 1020 -20.44 -3.96 30.85
CA MET A 1020 -19.28 -4.86 30.77
C MET A 1020 -18.20 -4.56 31.82
N VAL A 1021 -18.14 -3.35 32.39
CA VAL A 1021 -17.12 -2.97 33.38
C VAL A 1021 -17.45 -3.45 34.80
N PRO A 1022 -18.70 -3.29 35.31
CA PRO A 1022 -19.14 -3.96 36.54
C PRO A 1022 -19.11 -5.49 36.43
N LEU A 1023 -19.54 -6.06 35.30
CA LEU A 1023 -19.47 -7.52 35.07
C LEU A 1023 -18.03 -8.04 35.16
N LEU A 1024 -17.07 -7.37 34.51
CA LEU A 1024 -15.65 -7.73 34.60
C LEU A 1024 -15.10 -7.57 36.02
N SER A 1025 -15.52 -6.53 36.75
CA SER A 1025 -15.06 -6.28 38.13
C SER A 1025 -15.61 -7.32 39.13
N ILE A 1026 -16.86 -7.78 38.97
CA ILE A 1026 -17.42 -8.91 39.72
C ILE A 1026 -16.66 -10.21 39.40
N ALA A 1027 -16.31 -10.45 38.13
CA ALA A 1027 -15.53 -11.62 37.72
C ALA A 1027 -14.13 -11.64 38.34
N MET A 1028 -13.47 -10.48 38.53
CA MET A 1028 -12.23 -10.37 39.31
C MET A 1028 -12.45 -10.70 40.79
N ALA A 1029 -13.43 -10.05 41.43
CA ALA A 1029 -13.67 -10.21 42.87
C ALA A 1029 -14.10 -11.63 43.27
N ASN A 1030 -14.67 -12.41 42.34
CA ASN A 1030 -14.96 -13.83 42.53
C ASN A 1030 -13.71 -14.75 42.42
N MET A 1031 -12.58 -14.24 41.95
CA MET A 1031 -11.30 -14.98 41.78
C MET A 1031 -10.22 -14.55 42.77
N SER A 1032 -10.19 -13.29 43.20
CA SER A 1032 -9.27 -12.77 44.22
C SER A 1032 -9.56 -13.32 45.61
N ASP A 1033 -8.58 -13.24 46.53
CA ASP A 1033 -8.80 -13.55 47.95
C ASP A 1033 -9.93 -12.67 48.53
N PRO A 1034 -10.97 -13.23 49.17
CA PRO A 1034 -12.09 -12.46 49.74
C PRO A 1034 -11.70 -11.38 50.77
N ALA A 1035 -10.47 -11.38 51.29
CA ALA A 1035 -9.95 -10.30 52.13
C ALA A 1035 -9.46 -9.06 51.36
N ALA A 1036 -9.33 -9.12 50.03
CA ALA A 1036 -8.68 -8.08 49.21
C ALA A 1036 -9.63 -7.08 48.53
N VAL A 1037 -10.95 -7.29 48.58
CA VAL A 1037 -11.97 -6.44 47.93
C VAL A 1037 -13.05 -6.08 48.94
N ASP A 1038 -13.48 -4.81 48.98
CA ASP A 1038 -14.56 -4.37 49.88
C ASP A 1038 -15.91 -4.96 49.42
N PRO A 1039 -16.66 -5.68 50.29
CA PRO A 1039 -18.00 -6.17 49.97
C PRO A 1039 -19.00 -5.08 49.56
N ALA A 1040 -18.78 -3.82 49.96
CA ALA A 1040 -19.58 -2.67 49.54
C ALA A 1040 -19.43 -2.37 48.04
N ASP A 1041 -18.22 -2.46 47.49
CA ASP A 1041 -17.96 -2.23 46.06
C ASP A 1041 -18.64 -3.30 45.20
N VAL A 1042 -18.52 -4.57 45.60
CA VAL A 1042 -19.18 -5.69 44.91
C VAL A 1042 -20.69 -5.52 44.91
N SER A 1043 -21.27 -5.13 46.05
CA SER A 1043 -22.70 -4.80 46.18
C SER A 1043 -23.14 -3.64 45.28
N ALA A 1044 -22.32 -2.59 45.18
CA ALA A 1044 -22.57 -1.46 44.28
C ALA A 1044 -22.56 -1.87 42.80
N TRP A 1045 -21.62 -2.73 42.37
CA TRP A 1045 -21.57 -3.24 40.99
C TRP A 1045 -22.81 -4.08 40.65
N TYR A 1046 -23.27 -4.92 41.57
CA TYR A 1046 -24.54 -5.65 41.42
C TYR A 1046 -25.73 -4.68 41.31
N ALA A 1047 -25.81 -3.64 42.14
CA ALA A 1047 -26.88 -2.64 42.10
C ALA A 1047 -26.90 -1.85 40.77
N SER A 1048 -25.73 -1.46 40.24
CA SER A 1048 -25.63 -0.82 38.93
C SER A 1048 -26.14 -1.73 37.80
N LEU A 1049 -25.79 -3.02 37.81
CA LEU A 1049 -26.27 -3.96 36.79
C LEU A 1049 -27.78 -4.23 36.87
N HIS A 1050 -28.36 -4.26 38.08
CA HIS A 1050 -29.81 -4.32 38.24
C HIS A 1050 -30.51 -3.06 37.69
N LYS A 1051 -30.00 -1.86 37.97
CA LYS A 1051 -30.53 -0.60 37.39
C LYS A 1051 -30.43 -0.58 35.87
N ALA A 1052 -29.33 -1.09 35.30
CA ALA A 1052 -29.19 -1.20 33.85
C ALA A 1052 -30.21 -2.18 33.24
N LEU A 1053 -30.48 -3.32 33.89
CA LEU A 1053 -31.50 -4.29 33.46
C LEU A 1053 -32.92 -3.75 33.58
N GLU A 1054 -33.19 -2.91 34.58
CA GLU A 1054 -34.46 -2.18 34.73
C GLU A 1054 -34.65 -1.18 33.57
N ALA A 1055 -33.68 -0.31 33.31
CA ALA A 1055 -33.71 0.63 32.18
C ALA A 1055 -33.85 -0.07 30.81
N PHE A 1056 -33.14 -1.20 30.60
CA PHE A 1056 -33.33 -2.05 29.42
C PHE A 1056 -34.74 -2.64 29.32
N SER A 1057 -35.44 -2.85 30.43
CA SER A 1057 -36.82 -3.35 30.44
C SER A 1057 -37.81 -2.26 30.02
N GLU A 1058 -37.59 -1.01 30.45
CA GLU A 1058 -38.39 0.16 30.02
C GLU A 1058 -38.17 0.49 28.53
N MET A 1059 -36.93 0.38 28.06
CA MET A 1059 -36.56 0.60 26.66
C MET A 1059 -37.13 -0.46 25.70
N ARG A 1060 -37.47 -1.66 26.20
CA ARG A 1060 -37.84 -2.84 25.40
C ARG A 1060 -38.94 -2.63 24.33
N PRO A 1061 -39.98 -1.79 24.52
CA PRO A 1061 -40.95 -1.50 23.46
C PRO A 1061 -40.37 -0.71 22.28
N TRP A 1062 -39.29 0.03 22.50
CA TRP A 1062 -38.62 0.90 21.53
C TRP A 1062 -37.38 0.27 20.89
N MET A 1063 -36.82 -0.79 21.49
CA MET A 1063 -35.74 -1.59 20.93
C MET A 1063 -36.21 -2.45 19.74
N ARG A 1064 -35.29 -2.82 18.85
CA ARG A 1064 -35.58 -3.75 17.74
C ARG A 1064 -35.79 -5.17 18.29
N THR A 1065 -36.57 -5.98 17.59
CA THR A 1065 -36.73 -7.42 17.88
C THR A 1065 -35.41 -8.22 17.82
N SER A 1066 -34.42 -7.71 17.09
CA SER A 1066 -33.07 -8.26 16.97
C SER A 1066 -32.16 -7.99 18.18
N ASP A 1067 -32.43 -6.96 18.99
CA ASP A 1067 -31.46 -6.43 19.96
C ASP A 1067 -31.33 -7.36 21.19
N ARG A 1068 -30.20 -8.08 21.30
CA ARG A 1068 -30.01 -9.11 22.35
C ARG A 1068 -29.19 -8.68 23.56
N ALA A 1069 -28.61 -7.47 23.53
CA ALA A 1069 -27.85 -6.87 24.63
C ALA A 1069 -28.43 -7.12 26.05
N PRO A 1070 -29.72 -6.85 26.36
CA PRO A 1070 -30.25 -7.05 27.71
C PRO A 1070 -30.34 -8.51 28.16
N ASN A 1071 -30.59 -9.43 27.22
CA ASN A 1071 -30.66 -10.86 27.52
C ASN A 1071 -29.27 -11.40 27.87
N ILE A 1072 -28.22 -10.90 27.20
CA ILE A 1072 -26.83 -11.28 27.48
C ILE A 1072 -26.40 -10.74 28.85
N VAL A 1073 -26.63 -9.46 29.16
CA VAL A 1073 -26.30 -8.91 30.49
C VAL A 1073 -27.00 -9.68 31.60
N ALA A 1074 -28.27 -10.06 31.41
CA ALA A 1074 -29.02 -10.85 32.40
C ALA A 1074 -28.46 -12.28 32.59
N VAL A 1075 -27.96 -12.93 31.53
CA VAL A 1075 -27.36 -14.27 31.64
C VAL A 1075 -25.95 -14.22 32.22
N LEU A 1076 -25.13 -13.23 31.83
CA LEU A 1076 -23.80 -13.02 32.42
C LEU A 1076 -23.90 -12.76 33.92
N LEU A 1077 -24.80 -11.87 34.34
CA LEU A 1077 -25.09 -11.59 35.75
C LEU A 1077 -25.52 -12.85 36.50
N ARG A 1078 -26.48 -13.61 35.93
CA ARG A 1078 -26.96 -14.88 36.53
C ARG A 1078 -25.84 -15.89 36.73
N ALA A 1079 -24.92 -16.02 35.78
CA ALA A 1079 -23.79 -16.95 35.89
C ALA A 1079 -22.81 -16.52 37.00
N MET A 1080 -22.52 -15.22 37.13
CA MET A 1080 -21.65 -14.69 38.20
C MET A 1080 -22.23 -14.86 39.60
N SER A 1081 -23.56 -14.82 39.74
CA SER A 1081 -24.25 -15.03 41.02
C SER A 1081 -24.37 -16.50 41.46
N GLN A 1082 -23.95 -17.47 40.64
CA GLN A 1082 -24.14 -18.90 40.94
C GLN A 1082 -22.90 -19.60 41.55
N GLY A 1083 -21.75 -18.94 41.55
CA GLY A 1083 -20.50 -19.50 42.11
C GLY A 1083 -19.89 -20.67 41.31
N PRO A 1084 -18.69 -21.15 41.70
CA PRO A 1084 -17.98 -22.20 40.96
C PRO A 1084 -18.58 -23.60 41.14
N ASP A 1085 -19.23 -23.90 42.27
CA ASP A 1085 -19.78 -25.24 42.59
C ASP A 1085 -21.14 -25.54 41.90
N GLY A 1086 -21.62 -24.66 41.02
CA GLY A 1086 -22.87 -24.84 40.28
C GLY A 1086 -22.79 -25.95 39.23
N SER A 1087 -23.00 -27.20 39.65
CA SER A 1087 -22.84 -28.39 38.80
C SER A 1087 -23.70 -28.38 37.52
N ILE A 1088 -23.08 -28.04 36.39
CA ILE A 1088 -23.64 -28.17 35.05
C ILE A 1088 -22.79 -29.18 34.28
N HIS A 1089 -23.37 -30.32 33.92
CA HIS A 1089 -22.69 -31.33 33.12
C HIS A 1089 -22.19 -30.75 31.79
N THR A 1090 -20.89 -30.90 31.53
CA THR A 1090 -20.34 -30.79 30.18
C THR A 1090 -20.90 -31.93 29.31
N PRO A 1091 -21.52 -31.63 28.16
CA PRO A 1091 -21.95 -32.69 27.24
C PRO A 1091 -20.73 -33.37 26.62
N SER A 1092 -20.73 -34.70 26.55
CA SER A 1092 -19.60 -35.45 26.01
C SER A 1092 -19.47 -35.32 24.49
N VAL A 1093 -18.23 -35.45 24.00
CA VAL A 1093 -17.77 -35.22 22.62
C VAL A 1093 -18.44 -36.12 21.54
N THR A 1094 -19.39 -36.97 21.91
CA THR A 1094 -20.05 -37.95 21.03
C THR A 1094 -21.36 -37.49 20.40
N ASP A 1095 -22.00 -36.41 20.89
CA ASP A 1095 -23.24 -35.88 20.28
C ASP A 1095 -22.92 -35.01 19.05
N GLY A 1096 -22.84 -35.68 17.89
CA GLY A 1096 -22.39 -35.10 16.62
C GLY A 1096 -23.35 -34.13 15.92
N ALA A 1097 -23.75 -33.03 16.57
CA ALA A 1097 -24.23 -31.80 15.92
C ALA A 1097 -24.44 -30.65 16.92
N LEU A 1098 -23.47 -29.72 17.10
CA LEU A 1098 -23.72 -28.43 17.79
C LEU A 1098 -22.68 -27.29 17.57
N ASN A 1099 -22.17 -27.13 16.35
CA ASN A 1099 -21.38 -25.94 15.97
C ASN A 1099 -22.28 -24.68 15.89
N LEU A 1100 -22.59 -24.09 17.06
CA LEU A 1100 -23.44 -22.90 17.19
C LEU A 1100 -22.73 -21.66 17.77
N PHE A 1101 -21.50 -21.83 18.26
CA PHE A 1101 -20.67 -20.75 18.87
C PHE A 1101 -19.15 -20.88 18.60
N GLY A 1102 -18.71 -21.82 17.74
CA GLY A 1102 -17.37 -21.82 17.11
C GLY A 1102 -16.10 -21.93 17.98
N MET A 1103 -16.18 -21.97 19.31
CA MET A 1103 -15.02 -22.08 20.21
C MET A 1103 -14.66 -23.55 20.50
N SER A 1104 -13.56 -24.05 19.91
CA SER A 1104 -12.81 -25.17 20.49
C SER A 1104 -12.03 -24.70 21.73
N ASP A 1105 -11.55 -25.64 22.55
CA ASP A 1105 -10.86 -25.32 23.81
C ASP A 1105 -9.35 -25.06 23.64
N GLU A 1106 -8.80 -25.21 22.42
CA GLU A 1106 -7.39 -24.93 22.09
C GLU A 1106 -7.03 -23.43 22.25
N PHE A 1107 -7.98 -22.55 21.91
CA PHE A 1107 -7.82 -21.08 21.90
C PHE A 1107 -7.65 -20.40 23.30
N LEU A 1108 -7.35 -21.18 24.34
CA LEU A 1108 -7.02 -20.72 25.69
C LEU A 1108 -5.55 -20.97 26.08
N ILE A 1109 -4.76 -21.60 25.20
CA ILE A 1109 -3.34 -21.95 25.45
C ILE A 1109 -2.39 -20.97 24.74
N GLU A 1110 -2.70 -20.56 23.53
CA GLU A 1110 -1.84 -19.77 22.64
C GLU A 1110 -2.07 -18.25 22.77
N MET A 1111 -1.83 -17.71 23.96
CA MET A 1111 -1.61 -16.27 24.17
C MET A 1111 -0.73 -16.08 25.42
N ASP A 1112 0.58 -15.95 25.21
CA ASP A 1112 1.51 -15.44 26.22
C ASP A 1112 1.41 -13.90 26.26
N TRP A 1113 1.55 -13.32 27.46
CA TRP A 1113 1.54 -11.86 27.66
C TRP A 1113 2.66 -11.42 28.63
N SER A 1114 3.71 -12.22 28.78
CA SER A 1114 5.00 -11.73 29.27
C SER A 1114 5.59 -10.65 28.33
N GLU A 1115 5.08 -10.60 27.09
CA GLU A 1115 5.39 -9.67 25.99
C GLU A 1115 4.84 -8.24 26.13
N LEU A 1116 4.66 -7.73 27.35
CA LEU A 1116 4.39 -6.31 27.56
C LEU A 1116 5.70 -5.58 27.92
N PRO A 1117 6.42 -4.99 26.92
CA PRO A 1117 7.66 -4.26 27.19
C PRO A 1117 7.45 -3.10 28.16
N ASN A 1118 8.31 -3.05 29.17
CA ASN A 1118 8.41 -1.98 30.16
C ASN A 1118 9.52 -1.02 29.73
N ASP A 1119 9.17 0.04 28.99
CA ASP A 1119 10.13 1.06 28.55
C ASP A 1119 9.48 2.47 28.66
N GLU A 1120 9.82 3.22 29.71
CA GLU A 1120 9.18 4.51 30.05
C GLU A 1120 9.64 5.72 29.20
N ASN A 1121 10.58 5.57 28.27
CA ASN A 1121 11.39 6.69 27.76
C ASN A 1121 11.29 6.94 26.23
N ILE A 1122 10.11 7.30 25.73
CA ILE A 1122 9.96 7.98 24.43
C ILE A 1122 9.03 9.20 24.58
N PHE A 1123 9.36 10.30 23.88
CA PHE A 1123 8.62 11.58 23.79
C PHE A 1123 8.70 12.58 24.96
N GLN A 1124 9.85 13.24 25.08
CA GLN A 1124 9.89 14.66 25.48
C GLN A 1124 10.47 15.54 24.36
N SER A 1125 9.60 16.18 23.57
CA SER A 1125 9.80 17.54 23.02
C SER A 1125 8.58 17.97 22.19
N PRO A 1126 8.09 19.22 22.32
CA PRO A 1126 6.91 19.70 21.60
C PRO A 1126 7.28 20.41 20.28
N PHE A 1127 6.37 20.36 19.30
CA PHE A 1127 6.23 21.40 18.27
C PHE A 1127 4.75 21.83 18.15
N PRO A 1128 4.45 23.10 17.84
CA PRO A 1128 3.15 23.69 18.12
C PRO A 1128 2.14 23.52 16.98
N LEU A 1129 0.86 23.65 17.32
CA LEU A 1129 -0.25 23.80 16.37
C LEU A 1129 -0.34 25.24 15.85
N THR A 1130 -0.42 25.37 14.52
CA THR A 1130 -0.94 26.53 13.77
C THR A 1130 -1.66 26.03 12.54
#